data_AF-A0A359CJL5-F1
#
_entry.id   AF-A0A359CJL5-F1
#
_cell.length_a   1.000
_cell.length_b   1.000
_cell.length_c   1.000
_cell.angle_alpha   90.00
_cell.angle_beta   90.00
_cell.angle_gamma   90.00
#
_symmetry.space_group_name_H-M   'P 1'
#
loop_
_entity.id
_entity.type
_entity.pdbx_description
1 polymer ?
#
loop_
_entity_poly.entity_id
_entity_poly.type
_entity_poly.pdbx_seq_one_letter_code
_entity_poly.pdbx_strand_id
1 'polypeptide(L)'
;MRVQILRVDTEAKQLFCKAEAFPVSEITIRYTAACEDRQVETAEDIFRAGAQLNLIDSTMDAEGCWVPRLIVFEPDYLVDASAVAECFQDYEVSPFHYLRNKFEEKENRSYLLLGNLANFFLDELFFSDDAEKVSFDEVFLRSFKQSPFEYTSCPDIASPDDFRRFMQQAREQFKNIRRVIREDFPRHGIVSQDCTLEPSFFSEKYGFQGRLDLLYLPPTATDAGIVELKSGRLPYPPSNAGKIALNHAVQTAVYRLMIQSVYGIDDRHISAAILYSSGNRAGENLRFAAVYHILEKQIIDIRNRIVANEYRIAHGDNGTVNRLMNEMLSPDANGRRLPSFFTARIERFSQTLRQCTETEVSYFYRFVRFLSKEIYLQKTGDVDYESPTGTAVLWNTDFSERAEALDVLYPLSIEGIDDVAEHMTIVFQRHEGEQSIVNFREGEICIVYPRQNDNDTVLNTQILKGYIAQITPQSVEVRFRHKQKNRSFFTRHRLWAVEHDTLDTSYMNMYKSLFAFLRAPHRKRDLLLGLEKPQAVSPAAPSPEEYPENILSKALAANDYFLLVGPPGTGKTSIFARRLIETYYADPEKNILVLAYTNRAVDELCEAINAAFDCNDGTCDTYIRVGTELSCSPPYRHRLLQRIAGESENREILRRRIESTRIYVATLASIAGRMELFSLKHFHIAIIDEASQILEPQLIGLLPRFDKFILIGDHNQLSTIVLQKPAASRIGEPELNHIGLIDCRDSFFERLLRRCQTNGWTQAYAQLTQQGRMHNDIASFPSRFFYSGTLVAAKEWQSEAWQLAYDSENDLFQRSVASRRRLFFSTEAVAVTSGSDKMNEQEAAVIVRLVASLKAVYEANGRPFRGNRIGIIAPYRNQIALIKSRLAEARIPGTEDILIDTVERFQGSQRDIILLSFCVNKPYQLDFLCNLSHDGKVDRKLNVALTRARKQLFLIGNGALLRNHPIYASLLDDLGSAFVILKK
;
A
#
# COMPACT_ATOMS: atom_id res chain seq x y z
N MET A 1 -0.79 9.94 -31.43
CA MET A 1 0.66 10.14 -31.64
C MET A 1 1.27 10.62 -30.34
N ARG A 2 2.30 9.93 -29.82
CA ARG A 2 2.99 10.29 -28.59
C ARG A 2 4.21 11.18 -28.91
N VAL A 3 4.37 12.27 -28.17
CA VAL A 3 5.38 13.31 -28.42
C VAL A 3 5.92 13.88 -27.11
N GLN A 4 7.18 14.33 -27.11
CA GLN A 4 7.77 15.05 -25.99
C GLN A 4 7.91 16.54 -26.30
N ILE A 5 7.53 17.41 -25.37
CA ILE A 5 7.66 18.86 -25.54
C ILE A 5 9.13 19.27 -25.42
N LEU A 6 9.64 19.98 -26.43
CA LEU A 6 10.98 20.59 -26.41
C LEU A 6 10.92 22.03 -25.89
N ARG A 7 9.96 22.82 -26.40
CA ARG A 7 9.73 24.21 -26.00
C ARG A 7 8.28 24.62 -26.27
N VAL A 8 7.83 25.64 -25.54
CA VAL A 8 6.47 26.19 -25.60
C VAL A 8 6.54 27.63 -26.11
N ASP A 9 5.68 27.97 -27.07
CA ASP A 9 5.47 29.33 -27.56
C ASP A 9 4.02 29.73 -27.28
N THR A 10 3.84 30.53 -26.23
CA THR A 10 2.52 30.95 -25.74
C THR A 10 1.89 32.03 -26.60
N GLU A 11 2.69 32.91 -27.20
CA GLU A 11 2.21 33.97 -28.09
C GLU A 11 1.62 33.38 -29.38
N ALA A 12 2.33 32.43 -30.00
CA ALA A 12 1.88 31.77 -31.22
C ALA A 12 0.90 30.60 -30.97
N LYS A 13 0.66 30.23 -29.71
CA LYS A 13 -0.09 29.04 -29.29
C LYS A 13 0.44 27.75 -29.93
N GLN A 14 1.77 27.59 -29.90
CA GLN A 14 2.49 26.48 -30.51
C GLN A 14 3.34 25.71 -29.48
N LEU A 15 3.39 24.39 -29.64
CA LEU A 15 4.29 23.49 -28.93
C LEU A 15 5.24 22.88 -29.95
N PHE A 16 6.54 22.99 -29.69
CA PHE A 16 7.56 22.36 -30.50
C PHE A 16 7.96 21.07 -29.82
N CYS A 17 7.76 19.96 -30.52
CA CYS A 17 7.82 18.62 -29.93
C CYS A 17 8.66 17.68 -30.77
N LYS A 18 9.10 16.60 -30.13
CA LYS A 18 9.75 15.46 -30.76
C LYS A 18 8.79 14.27 -30.74
N ALA A 19 8.45 13.71 -31.89
CA ALA A 19 7.59 12.53 -31.94
C ALA A 19 8.40 11.25 -31.68
N GLU A 20 7.87 10.33 -30.89
CA GLU A 20 8.53 9.04 -30.65
C GLU A 20 8.70 8.22 -31.93
N ALA A 21 7.69 8.27 -32.82
CA ALA A 21 7.73 7.60 -34.13
C ALA A 21 8.76 8.22 -35.10
N PHE A 22 9.11 9.50 -34.92
CA PHE A 22 10.01 10.24 -35.82
C PHE A 22 11.02 11.07 -35.00
N PRO A 23 11.96 10.42 -34.30
CA PRO A 23 12.80 11.08 -33.30
C PRO A 23 13.84 12.05 -33.88
N VAL A 24 13.97 12.16 -35.21
CA VAL A 24 14.99 13.02 -35.84
C VAL A 24 14.41 14.40 -36.20
N SER A 25 13.08 14.56 -36.21
CA SER A 25 12.42 15.77 -36.70
C SER A 25 11.60 16.45 -35.61
N GLU A 26 11.84 17.75 -35.42
CA GLU A 26 10.95 18.62 -34.64
C GLU A 26 9.62 18.78 -35.39
N ILE A 27 8.52 18.67 -34.68
CA ILE A 27 7.18 18.95 -35.19
C ILE A 27 6.55 20.09 -34.41
N THR A 28 5.77 20.92 -35.10
CA THR A 28 5.02 22.02 -34.48
C THR A 28 3.58 21.60 -34.28
N ILE A 29 3.05 21.81 -33.08
CA ILE A 29 1.68 21.48 -32.70
C ILE A 29 0.98 22.76 -32.31
N ARG A 30 -0.18 23.04 -32.90
CA ARG A 30 -1.03 24.17 -32.52
C ARG A 30 -2.06 23.70 -31.51
N TYR A 31 -2.13 24.37 -30.35
CA TYR A 31 -3.16 24.08 -29.36
C TYR A 31 -4.26 25.14 -29.41
N THR A 32 -5.51 24.70 -29.21
CA THR A 32 -6.66 25.62 -29.19
C THR A 32 -6.95 26.07 -27.76
N ALA A 33 -7.28 27.35 -27.60
CA ALA A 33 -7.46 28.08 -26.35
C ALA A 33 -8.70 27.68 -25.52
N ALA A 34 -8.99 26.38 -25.36
CA ALA A 34 -9.96 25.94 -24.36
C ALA A 34 -9.45 26.19 -22.92
N CYS A 35 -8.15 26.45 -22.74
CA CYS A 35 -7.53 26.80 -21.47
C CYS A 35 -7.77 28.25 -21.01
N GLU A 36 -8.39 29.12 -21.83
CA GLU A 36 -8.53 30.57 -21.53
C GLU A 36 -9.92 30.99 -21.00
N ASP A 37 -10.89 30.08 -20.88
CA ASP A 37 -12.25 30.42 -20.41
C ASP A 37 -12.30 30.88 -18.93
N ARG A 38 -11.17 30.81 -18.20
CA ARG A 38 -10.94 31.51 -16.94
C ARG A 38 -9.69 32.38 -17.05
N GLN A 39 -9.79 33.64 -16.63
CA GLN A 39 -8.72 34.66 -16.65
C GLN A 39 -7.44 34.31 -15.84
N VAL A 40 -7.27 33.10 -15.32
CA VAL A 40 -6.36 32.78 -14.21
C VAL A 40 -5.24 31.79 -14.55
N GLU A 41 -5.43 30.91 -15.54
CA GLU A 41 -4.41 29.89 -15.90
C GLU A 41 -3.93 30.09 -17.34
N THR A 42 -2.61 30.06 -17.53
CA THR A 42 -1.96 30.20 -18.83
C THR A 42 -1.55 28.83 -19.39
N ALA A 43 -1.30 28.73 -20.70
CA ALA A 43 -0.79 27.50 -21.28
C ALA A 43 0.57 27.05 -20.70
N GLU A 44 1.36 27.99 -20.15
CA GLU A 44 2.60 27.72 -19.39
C GLU A 44 2.35 27.02 -18.04
N ASP A 45 1.17 27.19 -17.44
CA ASP A 45 0.81 26.49 -16.20
C ASP A 45 0.59 24.99 -16.42
N ILE A 46 0.34 24.58 -17.67
CA ILE A 46 0.05 23.19 -18.06
C ILE A 46 1.23 22.60 -18.84
N PHE A 47 1.60 23.21 -19.97
CA PHE A 47 2.61 22.66 -20.88
C PHE A 47 4.02 23.10 -20.49
N ARG A 48 4.94 22.15 -20.39
CA ARG A 48 6.36 22.40 -20.06
C ARG A 48 7.29 21.56 -20.92
N ALA A 49 8.51 22.05 -21.12
CA ALA A 49 9.58 21.26 -21.73
C ALA A 49 9.83 19.96 -20.95
N GLY A 50 10.12 18.88 -21.67
CA GLY A 50 10.37 17.54 -21.14
C GLY A 50 9.11 16.69 -20.91
N ALA A 51 7.92 17.29 -20.82
CA ALA A 51 6.68 16.57 -20.60
C ALA A 51 6.25 15.75 -21.83
N GLN A 52 5.59 14.62 -21.58
CA GLN A 52 5.02 13.76 -22.62
C GLN A 52 3.59 14.18 -22.95
N LEU A 53 3.19 14.05 -24.23
CA LEU A 53 1.85 14.31 -24.70
C LEU A 53 1.35 13.16 -25.58
N ASN A 54 0.07 12.83 -25.45
CA ASN A 54 -0.67 12.08 -26.46
C ASN A 54 -1.56 13.02 -27.28
N LEU A 55 -1.32 13.05 -28.58
CA LEU A 55 -2.12 13.78 -29.57
C LEU A 55 -3.14 12.83 -30.20
N ILE A 56 -4.43 13.13 -30.05
CA ILE A 56 -5.54 12.29 -30.51
C ILE A 56 -6.29 12.99 -31.64
N ASP A 57 -6.59 12.23 -32.69
CA ASP A 57 -7.31 12.66 -33.90
C ASP A 57 -6.73 13.97 -34.48
N SER A 58 -5.44 13.93 -34.84
CA SER A 58 -4.72 15.10 -35.33
C SER A 58 -4.81 15.28 -36.84
N THR A 59 -5.02 16.51 -37.28
CA THR A 59 -4.93 16.94 -38.69
C THR A 59 -3.76 17.90 -38.87
N MET A 60 -3.26 18.06 -40.10
CA MET A 60 -2.23 19.06 -40.41
C MET A 60 -2.91 20.29 -41.04
N ASP A 61 -2.58 21.49 -40.55
CA ASP A 61 -3.07 22.74 -41.14
C ASP A 61 -2.22 23.20 -42.33
N ALA A 62 -2.62 24.32 -42.95
CA ALA A 62 -1.97 24.87 -44.14
C ALA A 62 -0.54 25.38 -43.88
N GLU A 63 -0.19 25.65 -42.61
CA GLU A 63 1.15 26.08 -42.20
C GLU A 63 2.05 24.90 -41.80
N GLY A 64 1.57 23.65 -41.98
CA GLY A 64 2.31 22.44 -41.62
C GLY A 64 2.31 22.15 -40.11
N CYS A 65 1.44 22.81 -39.33
CA CYS A 65 1.30 22.53 -37.90
C CYS A 65 0.29 21.41 -37.66
N TRP A 66 0.59 20.53 -36.72
CA TRP A 66 -0.36 19.52 -36.25
C TRP A 66 -1.42 20.17 -35.35
N VAL A 67 -2.69 19.94 -35.68
CA VAL A 67 -3.86 20.39 -34.93
C VAL A 67 -4.60 19.16 -34.38
N PRO A 68 -4.31 18.76 -33.14
CA PRO A 68 -4.99 17.65 -32.47
C PRO A 68 -6.41 18.03 -32.05
N ARG A 69 -7.35 17.06 -32.11
CA ARG A 69 -8.66 17.22 -31.47
C ARG A 69 -8.52 17.26 -29.95
N LEU A 70 -7.71 16.37 -29.39
CA LEU A 70 -7.41 16.29 -27.96
C LEU A 70 -5.90 16.22 -27.73
N ILE A 71 -5.44 16.95 -26.73
CA ILE A 71 -4.07 16.87 -26.21
C ILE A 71 -4.16 16.32 -24.80
N VAL A 72 -3.51 15.19 -24.54
CA VAL A 72 -3.45 14.57 -23.22
C VAL A 72 -2.06 14.80 -22.64
N PHE A 73 -1.99 15.55 -21.55
CA PHE A 73 -0.73 15.98 -20.92
C PHE A 73 -0.22 14.95 -19.90
N GLU A 74 1.01 14.46 -20.00
CA GLU A 74 1.56 13.41 -19.13
C GLU A 74 0.61 12.18 -19.07
N PRO A 75 0.42 11.48 -20.21
CA PRO A 75 -0.56 10.40 -20.34
C PRO A 75 -0.31 9.23 -19.38
N ASP A 76 0.94 9.01 -18.95
CA ASP A 76 1.31 7.95 -18.00
C ASP A 76 0.75 8.17 -16.58
N TYR A 77 0.40 9.41 -16.22
CA TYR A 77 -0.28 9.68 -14.95
C TYR A 77 -1.77 9.35 -15.09
N LEU A 78 -2.15 8.10 -14.81
CA LEU A 78 -3.57 7.70 -14.91
C LEU A 78 -4.41 8.33 -13.78
N VAL A 79 -5.48 9.02 -14.16
CA VAL A 79 -6.48 9.60 -13.24
C VAL A 79 -7.73 8.72 -13.22
N ASP A 80 -8.30 8.46 -12.04
CA ASP A 80 -9.53 7.67 -11.92
C ASP A 80 -10.74 8.37 -12.56
N ALA A 81 -11.53 7.62 -13.33
CA ALA A 81 -12.74 8.11 -13.99
C ALA A 81 -13.71 8.79 -13.00
N SER A 82 -13.92 8.21 -11.83
CA SER A 82 -14.77 8.81 -10.78
C SER A 82 -14.17 10.09 -10.20
N ALA A 83 -12.84 10.19 -10.08
CA ALA A 83 -12.19 11.37 -9.53
C ALA A 83 -12.30 12.59 -10.47
N VAL A 84 -12.19 12.36 -11.79
CA VAL A 84 -12.45 13.41 -12.79
C VAL A 84 -13.93 13.75 -12.87
N ALA A 85 -14.84 12.76 -12.80
CA ALA A 85 -16.28 13.01 -12.77
C ALA A 85 -16.72 13.92 -11.61
N GLU A 86 -16.13 13.74 -10.42
CA GLU A 86 -16.41 14.61 -9.26
C GLU A 86 -15.96 16.07 -9.45
N CYS A 87 -15.11 16.35 -10.45
CA CYS A 87 -14.73 17.71 -10.83
C CYS A 87 -15.80 18.43 -11.67
N PHE A 88 -16.87 17.76 -12.06
CA PHE A 88 -17.95 18.30 -12.88
C PHE A 88 -19.28 18.35 -12.11
N GLN A 89 -19.44 19.34 -11.26
CA GLN A 89 -20.67 19.56 -10.50
C GLN A 89 -21.55 20.59 -11.21
N ASP A 90 -22.88 20.47 -11.08
CA ASP A 90 -23.82 21.41 -11.73
C ASP A 90 -23.57 22.88 -11.33
N TYR A 91 -23.03 23.09 -10.12
CA TYR A 91 -22.69 24.41 -9.58
C TYR A 91 -21.28 24.90 -9.93
N GLU A 92 -20.32 24.00 -10.19
CA GLU A 92 -18.95 24.36 -10.54
C GLU A 92 -18.24 23.18 -11.25
N VAL A 93 -17.55 23.49 -12.35
CA VAL A 93 -16.60 22.58 -13.00
C VAL A 93 -15.19 23.07 -12.69
N SER A 94 -14.40 22.28 -11.96
CA SER A 94 -13.10 22.74 -11.45
C SER A 94 -12.16 21.58 -11.09
N PRO A 95 -10.87 21.63 -11.50
CA PRO A 95 -9.90 20.62 -11.10
C PRO A 95 -9.63 20.64 -9.58
N PHE A 96 -9.97 21.73 -8.90
CA PHE A 96 -9.76 21.87 -7.46
C PHE A 96 -10.67 20.98 -6.60
N HIS A 97 -11.74 20.41 -7.17
CA HIS A 97 -12.48 19.34 -6.49
C HIS A 97 -11.60 18.11 -6.27
N TYR A 98 -10.73 17.75 -7.22
CA TYR A 98 -9.76 16.68 -7.06
C TYR A 98 -8.81 16.95 -5.89
N LEU A 99 -8.22 18.14 -5.85
CA LEU A 99 -7.29 18.54 -4.78
C LEU A 99 -7.98 18.55 -3.41
N ARG A 100 -9.16 19.16 -3.29
CA ARG A 100 -9.92 19.22 -2.04
C ARG A 100 -10.26 17.84 -1.50
N ASN A 101 -10.70 16.93 -2.37
CA ASN A 101 -11.13 15.59 -1.99
C ASN A 101 -10.00 14.75 -1.36
N LYS A 102 -8.73 15.11 -1.55
CA LYS A 102 -7.59 14.48 -0.85
C LYS A 102 -7.62 14.71 0.66
N PHE A 103 -8.16 15.85 1.11
CA PHE A 103 -8.13 16.28 2.51
C PHE A 103 -9.44 16.02 3.27
N GLU A 104 -10.55 15.84 2.56
CA GLU A 104 -11.86 15.62 3.19
C GLU A 104 -11.98 14.19 3.77
N GLU A 105 -12.47 14.09 5.01
CA GLU A 105 -12.85 12.81 5.61
C GLU A 105 -14.09 12.24 4.88
N LYS A 106 -14.10 10.93 4.64
CA LYS A 106 -15.32 10.28 4.14
C LYS A 106 -16.34 10.26 5.28
N GLU A 107 -17.50 10.85 5.07
CA GLU A 107 -18.59 10.79 6.05
C GLU A 107 -19.23 9.40 6.02
N ASN A 108 -19.62 8.86 7.18
CA ASN A 108 -20.46 7.68 7.24
C ASN A 108 -21.94 8.08 7.26
N ARG A 109 -22.62 7.96 6.11
CA ARG A 109 -24.01 8.42 5.91
C ARG A 109 -24.86 7.34 5.26
N SER A 110 -26.16 7.39 5.54
CA SER A 110 -27.15 6.44 5.03
C SER A 110 -27.14 6.30 3.51
N TYR A 111 -26.99 7.42 2.77
CA TYR A 111 -26.98 7.40 1.31
C TYR A 111 -25.72 6.73 0.72
N LEU A 112 -24.57 6.80 1.40
CA LEU A 112 -23.34 6.10 1.00
C LEU A 112 -23.45 4.60 1.27
N LEU A 113 -23.99 4.23 2.43
CA LEU A 113 -24.32 2.84 2.74
C LEU A 113 -25.29 2.25 1.72
N LEU A 114 -26.33 3.01 1.36
CA LEU A 114 -27.31 2.60 0.35
C LEU A 114 -26.67 2.43 -1.04
N GLY A 115 -25.67 3.26 -1.39
CA GLY A 115 -24.88 3.09 -2.61
C GLY A 115 -24.05 1.82 -2.64
N ASN A 116 -23.28 1.57 -1.59
CA ASN A 116 -22.50 0.33 -1.47
C ASN A 116 -23.41 -0.90 -1.49
N LEU A 117 -24.55 -0.81 -0.81
CA LEU A 117 -25.55 -1.88 -0.76
C LEU A 117 -26.23 -2.10 -2.11
N ALA A 118 -26.51 -1.04 -2.88
CA ALA A 118 -27.08 -1.15 -4.22
C ALA A 118 -26.11 -1.86 -5.19
N ASN A 119 -24.80 -1.57 -5.11
CA ASN A 119 -23.79 -2.30 -5.88
C ASN A 119 -23.76 -3.79 -5.47
N PHE A 120 -23.76 -4.05 -4.16
CA PHE A 120 -23.84 -5.43 -3.65
C PHE A 120 -25.11 -6.17 -4.11
N PHE A 121 -26.25 -5.48 -4.19
CA PHE A 121 -27.50 -6.04 -4.73
C PHE A 121 -27.40 -6.34 -6.22
N LEU A 122 -26.81 -5.43 -7.00
CA LEU A 122 -26.54 -5.66 -8.41
C LEU A 122 -25.73 -6.94 -8.57
N ASP A 123 -24.62 -7.07 -7.84
CA ASP A 123 -23.76 -8.25 -7.88
C ASP A 123 -24.55 -9.53 -7.55
N GLU A 124 -25.18 -9.59 -6.39
CA GLU A 124 -25.86 -10.80 -5.92
C GLU A 124 -27.03 -11.23 -6.83
N LEU A 125 -27.82 -10.27 -7.32
CA LEU A 125 -28.89 -10.56 -8.27
C LEU A 125 -28.33 -11.00 -9.62
N PHE A 126 -27.27 -10.35 -10.09
CA PHE A 126 -26.65 -10.66 -11.36
C PHE A 126 -25.98 -12.04 -11.33
N PHE A 127 -25.33 -12.42 -10.23
CA PHE A 127 -24.65 -13.71 -10.03
C PHE A 127 -25.60 -14.90 -9.83
N SER A 128 -26.83 -14.67 -9.37
CA SER A 128 -27.80 -15.73 -9.15
C SER A 128 -28.22 -16.48 -10.44
N ASP A 129 -28.57 -17.76 -10.32
CA ASP A 129 -29.17 -18.53 -11.44
C ASP A 129 -30.61 -18.06 -11.73
N ASP A 130 -31.33 -17.67 -10.68
CA ASP A 130 -32.69 -17.15 -10.76
C ASP A 130 -32.86 -15.99 -9.77
N ALA A 131 -32.85 -14.78 -10.32
CA ALA A 131 -32.97 -13.54 -9.56
C ALA A 131 -34.28 -13.43 -8.75
N GLU A 132 -35.34 -14.18 -9.09
CA GLU A 132 -36.57 -14.20 -8.29
C GLU A 132 -36.43 -14.95 -6.97
N LYS A 133 -35.54 -15.94 -6.90
CA LYS A 133 -35.31 -16.74 -5.70
C LYS A 133 -34.37 -16.05 -4.71
N VAL A 134 -33.67 -15.01 -5.14
CA VAL A 134 -32.73 -14.26 -4.28
C VAL A 134 -33.51 -13.50 -3.22
N SER A 135 -33.25 -13.83 -1.95
CA SER A 135 -33.87 -13.17 -0.80
C SER A 135 -33.15 -11.88 -0.46
N PHE A 136 -33.90 -10.78 -0.34
CA PHE A 136 -33.38 -9.51 0.14
C PHE A 136 -32.75 -9.66 1.54
N ASP A 137 -33.40 -10.40 2.45
CA ASP A 137 -32.96 -10.48 3.85
C ASP A 137 -31.62 -11.23 3.97
N GLU A 138 -31.41 -12.27 3.16
CA GLU A 138 -30.14 -13.00 3.12
C GLU A 138 -29.01 -12.17 2.49
N VAL A 139 -29.30 -11.45 1.41
CA VAL A 139 -28.34 -10.55 0.74
C VAL A 139 -27.95 -9.41 1.66
N PHE A 140 -28.92 -8.74 2.28
CA PHE A 140 -28.65 -7.66 3.22
C PHE A 140 -27.80 -8.14 4.40
N LEU A 141 -28.11 -9.30 4.97
CA LEU A 141 -27.34 -9.86 6.08
C LEU A 141 -25.88 -10.11 5.69
N ARG A 142 -25.61 -10.57 4.47
CA ARG A 142 -24.24 -10.73 3.96
C ARG A 142 -23.52 -9.39 3.81
N SER A 143 -24.17 -8.38 3.24
CA SER A 143 -23.59 -7.01 3.17
C SER A 143 -23.30 -6.44 4.56
N PHE A 144 -24.21 -6.61 5.51
CA PHE A 144 -24.03 -6.16 6.90
C PHE A 144 -22.79 -6.79 7.54
N LYS A 145 -22.55 -8.09 7.30
CA LYS A 145 -21.38 -8.82 7.81
C LYS A 145 -20.05 -8.32 7.22
N GLN A 146 -20.06 -7.77 6.01
CA GLN A 146 -18.85 -7.25 5.37
C GLN A 146 -18.45 -5.84 5.86
N SER A 147 -19.43 -5.02 6.26
CA SER A 147 -19.24 -3.64 6.72
C SER A 147 -19.89 -3.34 8.09
N PRO A 148 -19.56 -4.12 9.14
CA PRO A 148 -20.25 -4.03 10.42
C PRO A 148 -20.09 -2.68 11.13
N PHE A 149 -18.90 -2.05 11.04
CA PHE A 149 -18.67 -0.76 11.67
C PHE A 149 -19.47 0.33 10.99
N GLU A 150 -19.51 0.35 9.67
CA GLU A 150 -20.20 1.38 8.91
C GLU A 150 -21.71 1.38 9.20
N TYR A 151 -22.36 0.20 9.23
CA TYR A 151 -23.78 0.12 9.61
C TYR A 151 -24.05 0.46 11.08
N THR A 152 -23.12 0.14 11.98
CA THR A 152 -23.30 0.34 13.43
C THR A 152 -23.02 1.78 13.86
N SER A 153 -22.08 2.45 13.20
CA SER A 153 -21.66 3.83 13.50
C SER A 153 -22.43 4.91 12.72
N CYS A 154 -23.25 4.54 11.73
CA CYS A 154 -23.93 5.52 10.91
C CYS A 154 -25.02 6.27 11.71
N PRO A 155 -24.90 7.59 11.90
CA PRO A 155 -25.82 8.37 12.73
C PRO A 155 -27.22 8.44 12.12
N ASP A 156 -27.32 8.49 10.79
CA ASP A 156 -28.58 8.60 10.05
C ASP A 156 -29.49 7.38 10.23
N ILE A 157 -28.95 6.25 10.68
CA ILE A 157 -29.69 5.00 10.92
C ILE A 157 -29.50 4.50 12.36
N ALA A 158 -29.07 5.37 13.28
CA ALA A 158 -28.83 4.99 14.66
C ALA A 158 -30.14 4.56 15.35
N SER A 159 -31.23 5.30 15.15
CA SER A 159 -32.53 4.99 15.74
C SER A 159 -33.21 3.78 15.06
N PRO A 160 -34.04 3.00 15.79
CA PRO A 160 -34.81 1.92 15.18
C PRO A 160 -35.76 2.38 14.06
N ASP A 161 -36.32 3.58 14.17
CA ASP A 161 -37.26 4.13 13.17
C ASP A 161 -36.53 4.52 11.87
N ASP A 162 -35.38 5.18 11.98
CA ASP A 162 -34.59 5.56 10.81
C ASP A 162 -33.96 4.34 10.15
N PHE A 163 -33.50 3.36 10.94
CA PHE A 163 -33.06 2.07 10.40
C PHE A 163 -34.19 1.37 9.62
N ARG A 164 -35.44 1.38 10.14
CA ARG A 164 -36.59 0.84 9.40
C ARG A 164 -36.84 1.57 8.07
N ARG A 165 -36.71 2.90 8.03
CA ARG A 165 -36.82 3.68 6.78
C ARG A 165 -35.70 3.35 5.80
N PHE A 166 -34.47 3.25 6.28
CA PHE A 166 -33.32 2.82 5.48
C PHE A 166 -33.55 1.43 4.87
N MET A 167 -34.04 0.49 5.68
CA MET A 167 -34.37 -0.87 5.22
C MET A 167 -35.49 -0.87 4.18
N GLN A 168 -36.50 -0.01 4.32
CA GLN A 168 -37.55 0.14 3.30
C GLN A 168 -36.96 0.64 1.97
N GLN A 169 -36.12 1.67 2.00
CA GLN A 169 -35.45 2.20 0.82
C GLN A 169 -34.53 1.15 0.16
N ALA A 170 -33.76 0.41 0.96
CA ALA A 170 -32.94 -0.69 0.48
C ALA A 170 -33.78 -1.78 -0.21
N ARG A 171 -34.93 -2.18 0.38
CA ARG A 171 -35.85 -3.14 -0.22
C ARG A 171 -36.43 -2.65 -1.55
N GLU A 172 -36.77 -1.36 -1.64
CA GLU A 172 -37.25 -0.76 -2.89
C GLU A 172 -36.17 -0.79 -3.97
N GLN A 173 -34.94 -0.37 -3.65
CA GLN A 173 -33.83 -0.41 -4.61
C GLN A 173 -33.49 -1.84 -5.05
N PHE A 174 -33.50 -2.81 -4.14
CA PHE A 174 -33.32 -4.22 -4.48
C PHE A 174 -34.36 -4.70 -5.52
N LYS A 175 -35.64 -4.38 -5.30
CA LYS A 175 -36.72 -4.72 -6.25
C LYS A 175 -36.52 -4.03 -7.60
N ASN A 176 -36.12 -2.77 -7.60
CA ASN A 176 -35.88 -2.00 -8.83
C ASN A 176 -34.71 -2.59 -9.64
N ILE A 177 -33.59 -2.88 -8.99
CA ILE A 177 -32.43 -3.52 -9.63
C ILE A 177 -32.82 -4.88 -10.21
N ARG A 178 -33.56 -5.70 -9.44
CA ARG A 178 -34.06 -6.99 -9.92
C ARG A 178 -34.94 -6.84 -11.17
N ARG A 179 -35.87 -5.90 -11.18
CA ARG A 179 -36.71 -5.61 -12.36
C ARG A 179 -35.86 -5.19 -13.56
N VAL A 180 -34.87 -4.32 -13.35
CA VAL A 180 -33.99 -3.85 -14.42
C VAL A 180 -33.21 -5.01 -15.05
N ILE A 181 -32.61 -5.88 -14.24
CA ILE A 181 -31.87 -7.05 -14.73
C ILE A 181 -32.79 -7.99 -15.53
N ARG A 182 -34.02 -8.22 -15.06
CA ARG A 182 -34.95 -9.19 -15.67
C ARG A 182 -35.70 -8.68 -16.89
N GLU A 183 -36.07 -7.40 -16.90
CA GLU A 183 -36.97 -6.84 -17.90
C GLU A 183 -36.29 -5.77 -18.76
N ASP A 184 -35.64 -4.80 -18.14
CA ASP A 184 -35.13 -3.63 -18.86
C ASP A 184 -33.85 -3.97 -19.64
N PHE A 185 -32.93 -4.74 -19.08
CA PHE A 185 -31.70 -5.18 -19.75
C PHE A 185 -31.99 -5.99 -21.03
N PRO A 186 -32.82 -7.06 -21.02
CA PRO A 186 -33.15 -7.80 -22.24
C PRO A 186 -33.86 -6.95 -23.30
N ARG A 187 -34.72 -6.00 -22.90
CA ARG A 187 -35.39 -5.08 -23.84
C ARG A 187 -34.39 -4.18 -24.59
N HIS A 188 -33.23 -3.92 -24.00
CA HIS A 188 -32.15 -3.14 -24.59
C HIS A 188 -31.03 -4.02 -25.19
N GLY A 189 -31.25 -5.33 -25.33
CA GLY A 189 -30.28 -6.25 -25.91
C GLY A 189 -29.06 -6.54 -25.01
N ILE A 190 -29.12 -6.19 -23.73
CA ILE A 190 -28.08 -6.53 -22.75
C ILE A 190 -28.36 -7.93 -22.24
N VAL A 191 -27.53 -8.89 -22.65
CA VAL A 191 -27.65 -10.30 -22.28
C VAL A 191 -26.71 -10.63 -21.14
N SER A 192 -27.25 -11.17 -20.03
CA SER A 192 -26.47 -11.35 -18.80
C SER A 192 -25.24 -12.26 -18.94
N GLN A 193 -25.24 -13.19 -19.91
CA GLN A 193 -24.12 -14.11 -20.16
C GLN A 193 -22.89 -13.40 -20.73
N ASP A 194 -23.10 -12.27 -21.42
CA ASP A 194 -22.05 -11.48 -22.07
C ASP A 194 -21.64 -10.26 -21.21
N CYS A 195 -22.14 -10.17 -19.99
CA CYS A 195 -21.81 -9.09 -19.09
C CYS A 195 -20.73 -9.47 -18.07
N THR A 196 -19.87 -8.52 -17.80
CA THR A 196 -18.82 -8.58 -16.80
C THR A 196 -19.08 -7.52 -15.75
N LEU A 197 -19.00 -7.90 -14.47
CA LEU A 197 -19.17 -6.99 -13.33
C LEU A 197 -17.81 -6.48 -12.84
N GLU A 198 -17.77 -5.21 -12.48
CA GLU A 198 -16.56 -4.58 -11.95
C GLU A 198 -15.28 -4.69 -12.82
N PRO A 199 -15.35 -4.69 -14.18
CA PRO A 199 -14.14 -4.79 -14.99
C PRO A 199 -13.29 -3.51 -14.88
N SER A 200 -11.98 -3.69 -14.85
CA SER A 200 -11.01 -2.61 -14.72
C SER A 200 -10.21 -2.40 -16.01
N PHE A 201 -9.87 -1.15 -16.30
CA PHE A 201 -9.17 -0.75 -17.52
C PHE A 201 -8.11 0.32 -17.24
N PHE A 202 -7.04 0.27 -18.03
CA PHE A 202 -6.07 1.35 -18.17
C PHE A 202 -6.14 1.91 -19.58
N SER A 203 -6.02 3.23 -19.71
CA SER A 203 -5.93 3.91 -20.98
C SER A 203 -4.88 5.00 -20.88
N GLU A 204 -3.64 4.66 -21.22
CA GLU A 204 -2.54 5.61 -21.42
C GLU A 204 -2.91 6.62 -22.52
N LYS A 205 -3.60 6.16 -23.59
CA LYS A 205 -4.07 7.01 -24.68
C LYS A 205 -4.80 8.28 -24.21
N TYR A 206 -5.68 8.15 -23.21
CA TYR A 206 -6.44 9.27 -22.63
C TYR A 206 -5.98 9.66 -21.21
N GLY A 207 -5.00 8.96 -20.65
CA GLY A 207 -4.51 9.17 -19.30
C GLY A 207 -5.53 8.86 -18.20
N PHE A 208 -6.34 7.81 -18.39
CA PHE A 208 -7.38 7.39 -17.45
C PHE A 208 -7.19 5.96 -16.97
N GLN A 209 -7.66 5.71 -15.76
CA GLN A 209 -7.96 4.38 -15.26
C GLN A 209 -9.37 4.36 -14.70
N GLY A 210 -9.97 3.19 -14.59
CA GLY A 210 -11.24 3.07 -13.89
C GLY A 210 -11.78 1.66 -13.85
N ARG A 211 -12.77 1.51 -12.97
CA ARG A 211 -13.55 0.30 -12.80
C ARG A 211 -15.01 0.61 -13.13
N LEU A 212 -15.59 -0.12 -14.06
CA LEU A 212 -16.99 -0.03 -14.46
C LEU A 212 -17.87 -0.82 -13.51
N ASP A 213 -19.13 -0.45 -13.28
CA ASP A 213 -20.03 -1.33 -12.53
C ASP A 213 -20.42 -2.56 -13.37
N LEU A 214 -20.82 -2.36 -14.63
CA LEU A 214 -21.14 -3.43 -15.58
C LEU A 214 -20.71 -3.09 -17.02
N LEU A 215 -20.08 -4.06 -17.68
CA LEU A 215 -19.76 -4.03 -19.11
C LEU A 215 -20.47 -5.19 -19.80
N TYR A 216 -21.29 -4.89 -20.80
CA TYR A 216 -21.79 -5.84 -21.79
C TYR A 216 -20.85 -5.84 -23.00
N LEU A 217 -20.28 -7.00 -23.31
CA LEU A 217 -19.39 -7.15 -24.46
C LEU A 217 -19.66 -8.51 -25.13
N PRO A 218 -20.43 -8.55 -26.23
CA PRO A 218 -20.73 -9.78 -26.94
C PRO A 218 -19.46 -10.42 -27.51
N PRO A 219 -19.47 -11.74 -27.82
CA PRO A 219 -18.28 -12.46 -28.29
C PRO A 219 -17.64 -11.90 -29.57
N THR A 220 -18.43 -11.25 -30.44
CA THR A 220 -17.94 -10.58 -31.66
C THR A 220 -17.13 -9.32 -31.39
N ALA A 221 -17.29 -8.71 -30.20
CA ALA A 221 -16.70 -7.45 -29.79
C ALA A 221 -16.91 -6.29 -30.79
N THR A 222 -18.01 -6.34 -31.57
CA THR A 222 -18.39 -5.28 -32.53
C THR A 222 -19.12 -4.12 -31.88
N ASP A 223 -19.80 -4.39 -30.77
CA ASP A 223 -20.58 -3.43 -30.00
C ASP A 223 -20.23 -3.57 -28.51
N ALA A 224 -20.45 -2.52 -27.73
CA ALA A 224 -20.29 -2.57 -26.28
C ALA A 224 -21.40 -1.82 -25.56
N GLY A 225 -21.74 -2.27 -24.35
CA GLY A 225 -22.69 -1.63 -23.46
C GLY A 225 -22.06 -1.34 -22.11
N ILE A 226 -22.11 -0.08 -21.68
CA ILE A 226 -21.64 0.37 -20.37
C ILE A 226 -22.86 0.65 -19.50
N VAL A 227 -22.89 0.13 -18.28
CA VAL A 227 -23.91 0.48 -17.28
C VAL A 227 -23.25 0.89 -15.98
N GLU A 228 -23.49 2.13 -15.55
CA GLU A 228 -23.01 2.69 -14.29
C GLU A 228 -24.18 2.80 -13.29
N LEU A 229 -24.01 2.31 -12.06
CA LEU A 229 -25.03 2.34 -11.00
C LEU A 229 -24.96 3.61 -10.17
N LYS A 230 -26.12 4.23 -9.92
CA LYS A 230 -26.28 5.38 -9.02
C LYS A 230 -27.45 5.17 -8.07
N SER A 231 -27.18 5.15 -6.77
CA SER A 231 -28.19 4.96 -5.73
C SER A 231 -28.88 6.23 -5.23
N GLY A 232 -28.32 7.38 -5.61
CA GLY A 232 -28.84 8.70 -5.23
C GLY A 232 -30.21 9.00 -5.83
N ARG A 233 -30.76 10.16 -5.48
CA ARG A 233 -32.05 10.63 -6.03
C ARG A 233 -31.95 10.80 -7.54
N LEU A 234 -33.08 10.64 -8.23
CA LEU A 234 -33.18 10.94 -9.65
C LEU A 234 -32.81 12.40 -9.95
N PRO A 235 -32.13 12.68 -11.08
CA PRO A 235 -31.84 14.05 -11.52
C PRO A 235 -33.11 14.89 -11.62
N TYR A 236 -33.04 16.15 -11.18
CA TYR A 236 -34.18 17.05 -11.20
C TYR A 236 -34.36 17.73 -12.57
N PRO A 237 -35.58 17.84 -13.14
CA PRO A 237 -36.84 17.32 -12.61
C PRO A 237 -36.95 15.80 -12.83
N PRO A 238 -37.40 15.02 -11.83
CA PRO A 238 -37.46 13.56 -11.92
C PRO A 238 -38.32 13.05 -13.09
N SER A 239 -39.32 13.82 -13.50
CA SER A 239 -40.21 13.52 -14.62
C SER A 239 -39.52 13.47 -15.99
N ASN A 240 -38.32 14.04 -16.12
CA ASN A 240 -37.53 13.91 -17.34
C ASN A 240 -36.71 12.62 -17.29
N ALA A 241 -37.24 11.56 -17.91
CA ALA A 241 -36.61 10.25 -17.99
C ALA A 241 -35.27 10.24 -18.77
N GLY A 242 -35.00 11.25 -19.61
CA GLY A 242 -33.74 11.39 -20.32
C GLY A 242 -32.68 12.20 -19.58
N LYS A 243 -33.02 12.85 -18.46
CA LYS A 243 -32.07 13.74 -17.77
C LYS A 243 -31.02 12.95 -16.98
N ILE A 244 -29.76 13.33 -17.14
CA ILE A 244 -28.62 12.76 -16.45
C ILE A 244 -27.89 13.89 -15.72
N ALA A 245 -27.35 13.62 -14.52
CA ALA A 245 -26.52 14.58 -13.79
C ALA A 245 -25.15 14.73 -14.48
N LEU A 246 -24.57 15.94 -14.48
CA LEU A 246 -23.37 16.22 -15.26
C LEU A 246 -22.19 15.30 -14.89
N ASN A 247 -21.90 15.13 -13.60
CA ASN A 247 -20.86 14.22 -13.12
C ASN A 247 -21.08 12.77 -13.60
N HIS A 248 -22.32 12.28 -13.61
CA HIS A 248 -22.63 10.93 -14.08
C HIS A 248 -22.40 10.80 -15.60
N ALA A 249 -22.81 11.81 -16.38
CA ALA A 249 -22.55 11.84 -17.83
C ALA A 249 -21.03 11.82 -18.12
N VAL A 250 -20.26 12.61 -17.38
CA VAL A 250 -18.80 12.66 -17.48
C VAL A 250 -18.18 11.30 -17.19
N GLN A 251 -18.60 10.64 -16.11
CA GLN A 251 -18.06 9.32 -15.75
C GLN A 251 -18.29 8.31 -16.87
N THR A 252 -19.51 8.24 -17.43
CA THR A 252 -19.81 7.37 -18.57
C THR A 252 -19.05 7.73 -19.85
N ALA A 253 -18.79 9.02 -20.10
CA ALA A 253 -17.99 9.47 -21.23
C ALA A 253 -16.52 9.04 -21.09
N VAL A 254 -15.94 9.12 -19.89
CA VAL A 254 -14.58 8.62 -19.62
C VAL A 254 -14.51 7.11 -19.84
N TYR A 255 -15.49 6.35 -19.34
CA TYR A 255 -15.53 4.91 -19.60
C TYR A 255 -15.65 4.58 -21.08
N ARG A 256 -16.47 5.31 -21.83
CA ARG A 256 -16.56 5.14 -23.29
C ARG A 256 -15.20 5.36 -23.96
N LEU A 257 -14.48 6.44 -23.62
CA LEU A 257 -13.13 6.69 -24.15
C LEU A 257 -12.16 5.55 -23.82
N MET A 258 -12.24 4.96 -22.62
CA MET A 258 -11.42 3.81 -22.25
C MET A 258 -11.78 2.56 -23.06
N ILE A 259 -13.07 2.24 -23.23
CA ILE A 259 -13.52 1.10 -24.02
C ILE A 259 -13.11 1.25 -25.50
N GLN A 260 -13.21 2.46 -26.07
CA GLN A 260 -12.69 2.76 -27.41
C GLN A 260 -11.19 2.49 -27.51
N SER A 261 -10.42 2.91 -26.50
CA SER A 261 -8.98 2.71 -26.46
C SER A 261 -8.60 1.23 -26.35
N VAL A 262 -9.29 0.48 -25.49
CA VAL A 262 -8.94 -0.90 -25.15
C VAL A 262 -9.36 -1.87 -26.25
N TYR A 263 -10.57 -1.73 -26.78
CA TYR A 263 -11.14 -2.67 -27.74
C TYR A 263 -11.15 -2.18 -29.19
N GLY A 264 -10.80 -0.91 -29.44
CA GLY A 264 -10.82 -0.33 -30.79
C GLY A 264 -12.22 -0.18 -31.38
N ILE A 265 -13.27 -0.21 -30.55
CA ILE A 265 -14.67 -0.08 -30.98
C ILE A 265 -14.97 1.40 -31.23
N ASP A 266 -15.61 1.70 -32.37
CA ASP A 266 -16.03 3.06 -32.73
C ASP A 266 -17.12 3.57 -31.75
N ASP A 267 -17.14 4.88 -31.51
CA ASP A 267 -18.01 5.48 -30.50
C ASP A 267 -19.51 5.26 -30.75
N ARG A 268 -19.92 5.11 -32.02
CA ARG A 268 -21.29 4.82 -32.43
C ARG A 268 -21.78 3.43 -32.01
N HIS A 269 -20.84 2.52 -31.76
CA HIS A 269 -21.09 1.14 -31.36
C HIS A 269 -20.98 0.92 -29.85
N ILE A 270 -20.73 1.99 -29.09
CA ILE A 270 -20.64 1.93 -27.62
C ILE A 270 -21.84 2.65 -27.02
N SER A 271 -22.79 1.88 -26.51
CA SER A 271 -23.89 2.41 -25.72
C SER A 271 -23.46 2.61 -24.27
N ALA A 272 -23.81 3.75 -23.67
CA ALA A 272 -23.54 4.02 -22.26
C ALA A 272 -24.82 4.43 -21.55
N ALA A 273 -25.11 3.78 -20.42
CA ALA A 273 -26.30 4.00 -19.63
C ALA A 273 -25.97 4.15 -18.15
N ILE A 274 -26.85 4.86 -17.44
CA ILE A 274 -26.81 4.99 -15.99
C ILE A 274 -28.05 4.31 -15.43
N LEU A 275 -27.83 3.38 -14.51
CA LEU A 275 -28.86 2.72 -13.72
C LEU A 275 -29.07 3.51 -12.42
N TYR A 276 -30.14 4.30 -12.36
CA TYR A 276 -30.61 4.92 -11.13
C TYR A 276 -31.47 3.93 -10.34
N SER A 277 -30.94 3.31 -9.29
CA SER A 277 -31.68 2.29 -8.51
C SER A 277 -32.88 2.86 -7.75
N SER A 278 -32.92 4.17 -7.51
CA SER A 278 -34.02 4.89 -6.85
C SER A 278 -35.23 5.20 -7.74
N GLY A 279 -35.17 4.87 -9.04
CA GLY A 279 -36.31 5.07 -9.95
C GLY A 279 -37.48 4.14 -9.63
N ASN A 280 -38.68 4.69 -9.46
CA ASN A 280 -39.84 3.95 -8.96
C ASN A 280 -40.83 3.51 -10.05
N ARG A 281 -40.60 3.90 -11.31
CA ARG A 281 -41.45 3.54 -12.46
C ARG A 281 -40.65 2.77 -13.50
N ALA A 282 -41.31 1.86 -14.20
CA ALA A 282 -40.71 1.13 -15.31
C ALA A 282 -40.21 2.13 -16.39
N GLY A 283 -38.98 1.94 -16.87
CA GLY A 283 -38.36 2.82 -17.87
C GLY A 283 -37.68 4.08 -17.33
N GLU A 284 -37.77 4.44 -16.05
CA GLU A 284 -37.09 5.63 -15.48
C GLU A 284 -35.70 5.33 -14.90
N ASN A 285 -35.40 4.05 -14.64
CA ASN A 285 -34.17 3.61 -13.97
C ASN A 285 -32.96 3.61 -14.91
N LEU A 286 -33.13 3.19 -16.17
CA LEU A 286 -32.03 3.11 -17.13
C LEU A 286 -32.06 4.33 -18.06
N ARG A 287 -31.03 5.19 -17.98
CA ARG A 287 -30.94 6.43 -18.76
C ARG A 287 -29.70 6.43 -19.63
N PHE A 288 -29.84 6.62 -20.94
CA PHE A 288 -28.73 6.56 -21.89
C PHE A 288 -28.02 7.90 -22.05
N ALA A 289 -26.69 7.89 -21.93
CA ALA A 289 -25.84 9.05 -22.09
C ALA A 289 -25.48 9.25 -23.57
N ALA A 290 -25.78 10.43 -24.11
CA ALA A 290 -25.41 10.77 -25.49
C ALA A 290 -23.92 11.12 -25.62
N VAL A 291 -23.41 11.00 -26.86
CA VAL A 291 -22.04 11.37 -27.21
C VAL A 291 -21.98 12.88 -27.48
N TYR A 292 -21.07 13.58 -26.77
CA TYR A 292 -20.85 15.01 -26.95
C TYR A 292 -19.35 15.30 -26.97
N HIS A 293 -18.76 15.52 -28.15
CA HIS A 293 -17.32 15.77 -28.29
C HIS A 293 -16.84 17.03 -27.56
N ILE A 294 -17.71 18.04 -27.39
CA ILE A 294 -17.39 19.24 -26.59
C ILE A 294 -17.14 18.86 -25.12
N LEU A 295 -17.97 17.96 -24.57
CA LEU A 295 -17.81 17.48 -23.20
C LEU A 295 -16.52 16.66 -23.06
N GLU A 296 -16.19 15.80 -24.02
CA GLU A 296 -14.92 15.05 -24.03
C GLU A 296 -13.71 15.98 -24.00
N LYS A 297 -13.74 17.08 -24.77
CA LYS A 297 -12.67 18.08 -24.75
C LYS A 297 -12.54 18.74 -23.37
N GLN A 298 -13.65 19.11 -22.74
CA GLN A 298 -13.65 19.67 -21.38
C GLN A 298 -13.12 18.66 -20.34
N ILE A 299 -13.48 17.39 -20.48
CA ILE A 299 -13.00 16.30 -19.60
C ILE A 299 -11.47 16.17 -19.67
N ILE A 300 -10.91 16.16 -20.88
CA ILE A 300 -9.46 16.10 -21.07
C ILE A 300 -8.77 17.36 -20.55
N ASP A 301 -9.35 18.54 -20.74
CA ASP A 301 -8.81 19.79 -20.18
C ASP A 301 -8.73 19.75 -18.64
N ILE A 302 -9.83 19.40 -17.97
CA ILE A 302 -9.85 19.26 -16.50
C ILE A 302 -8.85 18.20 -16.04
N ARG A 303 -8.74 17.07 -16.75
CA ARG A 303 -7.74 16.03 -16.43
C ARG A 303 -6.31 16.55 -16.58
N ASN A 304 -5.99 17.29 -17.64
CA ASN A 304 -4.68 17.90 -17.82
C ASN A 304 -4.34 18.88 -16.69
N ARG A 305 -5.31 19.71 -16.29
CA ARG A 305 -5.13 20.67 -15.18
C ARG A 305 -4.94 19.97 -13.83
N ILE A 306 -5.62 18.85 -13.59
CA ILE A 306 -5.36 18.00 -12.42
C ILE A 306 -3.89 17.56 -12.41
N VAL A 307 -3.40 16.97 -13.50
CA VAL A 307 -2.03 16.45 -13.58
C VAL A 307 -0.98 17.56 -13.53
N ALA A 308 -1.25 18.71 -14.15
CA ALA A 308 -0.41 19.89 -14.05
C ALA A 308 -0.29 20.39 -12.60
N ASN A 309 -1.41 20.48 -11.87
CA ASN A 309 -1.42 20.89 -10.47
C ASN A 309 -0.67 19.88 -9.57
N GLU A 310 -0.85 18.58 -9.78
CA GLU A 310 -0.09 17.54 -9.07
C GLU A 310 1.42 17.69 -9.27
N TYR A 311 1.83 17.97 -10.51
CA TYR A 311 3.23 18.22 -10.81
C TYR A 311 3.76 19.48 -10.13
N ARG A 312 3.00 20.59 -10.20
CA ARG A 312 3.35 21.87 -9.56
C ARG A 312 3.53 21.70 -8.06
N ILE A 313 2.67 20.91 -7.41
CA ILE A 313 2.82 20.57 -5.99
C ILE A 313 4.07 19.71 -5.77
N ALA A 314 4.28 18.67 -6.59
CA ALA A 314 5.39 17.73 -6.41
C ALA A 314 6.78 18.34 -6.63
N HIS A 315 6.90 19.37 -7.48
CA HIS A 315 8.17 19.99 -7.87
C HIS A 315 8.33 21.44 -7.41
N GLY A 316 7.27 22.05 -6.88
CA GLY A 316 7.28 23.41 -6.38
C GLY A 316 7.70 23.51 -4.91
N ASP A 317 7.39 24.67 -4.34
CA ASP A 317 7.67 25.06 -2.96
C ASP A 317 6.37 25.26 -2.15
N ASN A 318 6.52 25.62 -0.87
CA ASN A 318 5.36 25.91 -0.01
C ASN A 318 4.53 27.09 -0.53
N GLY A 319 5.14 28.06 -1.22
CA GLY A 319 4.42 29.17 -1.85
C GLY A 319 3.52 28.71 -3.01
N THR A 320 3.97 27.73 -3.78
CA THR A 320 3.20 27.11 -4.86
C THR A 320 1.98 26.36 -4.31
N VAL A 321 2.15 25.57 -3.25
CA VAL A 321 1.02 24.92 -2.57
C VAL A 321 0.04 25.96 -2.02
N ASN A 322 0.56 27.03 -1.39
CA ASN A 322 -0.28 28.10 -0.85
C ASN A 322 -1.16 28.77 -1.92
N ARG A 323 -0.59 29.08 -3.09
CA ARG A 323 -1.37 29.65 -4.22
C ARG A 323 -2.50 28.73 -4.66
N LEU A 324 -2.20 27.46 -4.89
CA LEU A 324 -3.19 26.44 -5.28
C LEU A 324 -4.28 26.24 -4.21
N MET A 325 -3.93 26.29 -2.93
CA MET A 325 -4.89 26.23 -1.84
C MET A 325 -5.82 27.46 -1.83
N ASN A 326 -5.28 28.66 -2.05
CA ASN A 326 -6.08 29.88 -2.13
C ASN A 326 -7.03 29.89 -3.32
N GLU A 327 -6.59 29.39 -4.48
CA GLU A 327 -7.42 29.19 -5.66
C GLU A 327 -8.55 28.18 -5.38
N MET A 328 -8.23 27.03 -4.78
CA MET A 328 -9.22 26.03 -4.35
C MET A 328 -10.28 26.62 -3.40
N LEU A 329 -9.90 27.57 -2.55
CA LEU A 329 -10.78 28.21 -1.58
C LEU A 329 -11.56 29.42 -2.14
N SER A 330 -11.31 29.79 -3.40
CA SER A 330 -11.94 30.93 -4.08
C SER A 330 -12.76 30.43 -5.28
N PRO A 331 -13.90 29.75 -5.04
CA PRO A 331 -14.65 29.09 -6.11
C PRO A 331 -15.19 30.13 -7.09
N ASP A 332 -14.99 29.87 -8.38
CA ASP A 332 -15.53 30.72 -9.44
C ASP A 332 -16.92 30.21 -9.83
N ALA A 333 -17.93 30.89 -9.29
CA ALA A 333 -19.32 30.55 -9.49
C ALA A 333 -19.86 30.98 -10.86
N ASN A 334 -19.11 31.73 -11.68
CA ASN A 334 -19.59 32.27 -12.97
C ASN A 334 -20.99 32.90 -12.89
N GLY A 335 -21.26 33.65 -11.81
CA GLY A 335 -22.56 34.28 -11.54
C GLY A 335 -23.67 33.36 -11.03
N ARG A 336 -23.43 32.05 -10.83
CA ARG A 336 -24.38 31.10 -10.25
C ARG A 336 -24.36 31.16 -8.72
N ARG A 337 -25.48 30.82 -8.07
CA ARG A 337 -25.52 30.68 -6.61
C ARG A 337 -24.91 29.33 -6.21
N LEU A 338 -23.80 29.35 -5.49
CA LEU A 338 -23.19 28.15 -4.93
C LEU A 338 -24.09 27.53 -3.84
N PRO A 339 -24.19 26.20 -3.76
CA PRO A 339 -24.94 25.54 -2.69
C PRO A 339 -24.37 25.84 -1.30
N SER A 340 -25.24 25.97 -0.30
CA SER A 340 -24.83 26.29 1.08
C SER A 340 -23.91 25.23 1.69
N PHE A 341 -24.12 23.94 1.37
CA PHE A 341 -23.27 22.86 1.85
C PHE A 341 -21.84 23.01 1.31
N PHE A 342 -21.69 23.49 0.08
CA PHE A 342 -20.41 23.65 -0.59
C PHE A 342 -19.64 24.84 -0.02
N THR A 343 -20.30 25.99 0.11
CA THR A 343 -19.70 27.19 0.72
C THR A 343 -19.31 26.94 2.18
N ALA A 344 -20.12 26.19 2.93
CA ALA A 344 -19.80 25.83 4.32
C ALA A 344 -18.55 24.95 4.43
N ARG A 345 -18.31 24.04 3.47
CA ARG A 345 -17.09 23.23 3.43
C ARG A 345 -15.85 24.07 3.17
N ILE A 346 -15.92 24.97 2.18
CA ILE A 346 -14.83 25.89 1.86
C ILE A 346 -14.49 26.78 3.04
N GLU A 347 -15.50 27.37 3.69
CA GLU A 347 -15.30 28.23 4.85
C GLU A 347 -14.64 27.46 6.01
N ARG A 348 -15.08 26.23 6.29
CA ARG A 348 -14.47 25.38 7.32
C ARG A 348 -13.00 25.09 7.02
N PHE A 349 -12.67 24.82 5.75
CA PHE A 349 -11.30 24.57 5.34
C PHE A 349 -10.44 25.83 5.48
N SER A 350 -10.92 26.97 5.00
CA SER A 350 -10.25 28.27 5.11
C SER A 350 -10.01 28.66 6.57
N GLN A 351 -11.03 28.50 7.42
CA GLN A 351 -10.94 28.78 8.84
C GLN A 351 -9.88 27.91 9.54
N THR A 352 -9.79 26.63 9.17
CA THR A 352 -8.76 25.72 9.71
C THR A 352 -7.36 26.25 9.42
N LEU A 353 -7.07 26.61 8.16
CA LEU A 353 -5.75 27.15 7.78
C LEU A 353 -5.45 28.51 8.44
N ARG A 354 -6.44 29.40 8.55
CA ARG A 354 -6.25 30.72 9.19
C ARG A 354 -5.95 30.65 10.69
N GLN A 355 -6.35 29.56 11.35
CA GLN A 355 -6.08 29.32 12.77
C GLN A 355 -4.74 28.63 13.02
N CYS A 356 -4.02 28.25 11.97
CA CYS A 356 -2.72 27.60 12.07
C CYS A 356 -1.60 28.63 12.19
N THR A 357 -0.55 28.24 12.92
CA THR A 357 0.72 29.00 12.95
C THR A 357 1.48 28.82 11.63
N GLU A 358 2.47 29.68 11.39
CA GLU A 358 3.33 29.57 10.21
C GLU A 358 4.05 28.21 10.14
N THR A 359 4.53 27.70 11.28
CA THR A 359 5.16 26.38 11.38
C THR A 359 4.17 25.26 11.03
N GLU A 360 2.93 25.32 11.50
CA GLU A 360 1.89 24.33 11.21
C GLU A 360 1.52 24.31 9.70
N VAL A 361 1.39 25.49 9.09
CA VAL A 361 1.11 25.62 7.64
C VAL A 361 2.29 25.12 6.82
N SER A 362 3.52 25.51 7.18
CA SER A 362 4.74 25.06 6.50
C SER A 362 4.90 23.54 6.58
N TYR A 363 4.64 22.96 7.75
CA TYR A 363 4.63 21.52 7.96
C TYR A 363 3.63 20.82 7.05
N PHE A 364 2.39 21.32 7.02
CA PHE A 364 1.32 20.78 6.19
C PHE A 364 1.68 20.83 4.71
N TYR A 365 2.13 21.98 4.20
CA TYR A 365 2.51 22.15 2.80
C TYR A 365 3.73 21.31 2.41
N ARG A 366 4.72 21.19 3.30
CA ARG A 366 5.91 20.36 3.03
C ARG A 366 5.55 18.89 2.85
N PHE A 367 4.66 18.35 3.69
CA PHE A 367 4.19 16.98 3.53
C PHE A 367 3.22 16.81 2.35
N VAL A 368 2.39 17.81 2.01
CA VAL A 368 1.57 17.80 0.79
C VAL A 368 2.45 17.65 -0.46
N ARG A 369 3.58 18.37 -0.53
CA ARG A 369 4.59 18.26 -1.60
C ARG A 369 5.21 16.87 -1.64
N PHE A 370 5.64 16.39 -0.47
CA PHE A 370 6.22 15.05 -0.32
C PHE A 370 5.27 13.96 -0.80
N LEU A 371 4.01 13.96 -0.37
CA LEU A 371 3.02 12.97 -0.80
C LEU A 371 2.67 13.07 -2.28
N SER A 372 2.59 14.28 -2.84
CA SER A 372 2.33 14.49 -4.27
C SER A 372 3.45 13.91 -5.11
N LYS A 373 4.71 14.09 -4.67
CA LYS A 373 5.88 13.53 -5.35
C LYS A 373 5.94 12.00 -5.23
N GLU A 374 5.62 11.42 -4.07
CA GLU A 374 5.50 9.95 -3.93
C GLU A 374 4.48 9.37 -4.91
N ILE A 375 3.27 9.94 -4.98
CA ILE A 375 2.22 9.46 -5.90
C ILE A 375 2.67 9.62 -7.36
N TYR A 376 3.30 10.74 -7.70
CA TYR A 376 3.81 10.97 -9.05
C TYR A 376 4.81 9.88 -9.45
N LEU A 377 5.81 9.61 -8.60
CA LEU A 377 6.81 8.55 -8.82
C LEU A 377 6.17 7.15 -8.87
N GLN A 378 5.18 6.87 -8.02
CA GLN A 378 4.45 5.59 -8.06
C GLN A 378 3.69 5.40 -9.37
N LYS A 379 3.15 6.46 -9.97
CA LYS A 379 2.39 6.37 -11.22
C LYS A 379 3.30 6.33 -12.44
N THR A 380 4.21 7.30 -12.57
CA THR A 380 5.00 7.51 -13.79
C THR A 380 6.37 6.83 -13.77
N GLY A 381 6.85 6.42 -12.59
CA GLY A 381 8.22 6.00 -12.39
C GLY A 381 9.21 7.15 -12.28
N ASP A 382 10.46 6.80 -12.01
CA ASP A 382 11.63 7.68 -12.02
C ASP A 382 12.60 7.20 -13.11
N VAL A 383 13.06 8.13 -13.95
CA VAL A 383 13.97 7.85 -15.07
C VAL A 383 15.37 7.45 -14.57
N ASP A 384 15.73 7.85 -13.35
CA ASP A 384 17.06 7.62 -12.79
C ASP A 384 17.24 6.28 -12.05
N TYR A 385 16.20 5.45 -11.92
CA TYR A 385 16.33 4.14 -11.26
C TYR A 385 16.72 3.05 -12.27
N GLU A 386 17.73 2.23 -11.95
CA GLU A 386 18.15 1.10 -12.80
C GLU A 386 17.07 0.01 -12.97
N SER A 387 16.08 -0.04 -12.08
CA SER A 387 14.92 -0.92 -12.21
C SER A 387 13.70 -0.08 -12.56
N PRO A 388 12.93 -0.44 -13.61
CA PRO A 388 11.66 0.21 -13.91
C PRO A 388 10.78 0.21 -12.66
N THR A 389 10.33 1.38 -12.22
CA THR A 389 9.44 1.53 -11.06
C THR A 389 8.15 2.25 -11.42
N GLY A 390 7.08 1.96 -10.68
CA GLY A 390 5.77 2.59 -10.86
C GLY A 390 4.84 1.86 -11.82
N THR A 391 3.59 2.30 -11.90
CA THR A 391 2.54 1.63 -12.68
C THR A 391 2.80 1.71 -14.19
N ALA A 392 3.36 2.83 -14.68
CA ALA A 392 3.60 3.02 -16.10
C ALA A 392 4.63 2.05 -16.71
N VAL A 393 5.44 1.40 -15.88
CA VAL A 393 6.35 0.31 -16.29
C VAL A 393 5.65 -0.78 -17.08
N LEU A 394 4.38 -1.04 -16.78
CA LEU A 394 3.58 -2.06 -17.46
C LEU A 394 3.47 -1.82 -18.98
N TRP A 395 3.61 -0.57 -19.43
CA TRP A 395 3.56 -0.20 -20.85
C TRP A 395 4.77 0.62 -21.35
N ASN A 396 5.60 1.15 -20.47
CA ASN A 396 6.82 1.89 -20.82
C ASN A 396 8.08 0.99 -20.90
N THR A 397 8.00 -0.25 -20.42
CA THR A 397 9.08 -1.23 -20.51
C THR A 397 8.65 -2.38 -21.42
N ASP A 398 9.60 -3.05 -22.07
CA ASP A 398 9.26 -4.24 -22.86
C ASP A 398 8.85 -5.39 -21.95
N PHE A 399 7.91 -6.22 -22.42
CA PHE A 399 7.42 -7.36 -21.63
C PHE A 399 8.52 -8.39 -21.37
N SER A 400 9.40 -8.65 -22.36
CA SER A 400 10.50 -9.61 -22.23
C SER A 400 11.51 -9.17 -21.18
N GLU A 401 11.81 -7.87 -21.08
CA GLU A 401 12.69 -7.31 -20.04
C GLU A 401 12.11 -7.54 -18.64
N ARG A 402 10.80 -7.32 -18.45
CA ARG A 402 10.13 -7.59 -17.16
C ARG A 402 10.08 -9.08 -16.83
N ALA A 403 9.86 -9.92 -17.83
CA ALA A 403 9.92 -11.37 -17.71
C ALA A 403 11.32 -11.87 -17.33
N GLU A 404 12.38 -11.35 -17.94
CA GLU A 404 13.77 -11.66 -17.58
C GLU A 404 14.12 -11.18 -16.17
N ALA A 405 13.53 -10.05 -15.75
CA ALA A 405 13.62 -9.56 -14.37
C ALA A 405 12.84 -10.40 -13.36
N LEU A 406 12.04 -11.38 -13.83
CA LEU A 406 11.16 -12.28 -13.08
C LEU A 406 9.89 -11.61 -12.50
N ASP A 407 9.56 -10.40 -12.96
CA ASP A 407 8.44 -9.58 -12.49
C ASP A 407 7.08 -9.95 -13.10
N VAL A 408 7.03 -11.03 -13.89
CA VAL A 408 5.83 -11.51 -14.59
C VAL A 408 5.66 -13.02 -14.41
N LEU A 409 4.43 -13.47 -14.16
CA LEU A 409 4.06 -14.89 -14.28
C LEU A 409 3.37 -15.11 -15.64
N TYR A 410 4.02 -15.83 -16.55
CA TYR A 410 3.49 -16.20 -17.86
C TYR A 410 4.33 -17.38 -18.44
N PRO A 411 3.86 -18.05 -19.50
CA PRO A 411 2.46 -18.15 -19.89
C PRO A 411 1.70 -19.01 -18.87
N LEU A 412 0.50 -18.57 -18.50
CA LEU A 412 -0.38 -19.27 -17.57
C LEU A 412 -1.63 -19.79 -18.28
N SER A 413 -2.14 -20.95 -17.88
CA SER A 413 -3.46 -21.46 -18.31
C SER A 413 -4.35 -21.71 -17.11
N ILE A 414 -5.67 -21.61 -17.28
CA ILE A 414 -6.61 -21.84 -16.17
C ILE A 414 -6.74 -23.33 -15.92
N GLU A 415 -6.43 -23.77 -14.70
CA GLU A 415 -6.63 -25.15 -14.23
C GLU A 415 -8.01 -25.30 -13.57
N GLY A 416 -8.42 -24.31 -12.76
CA GLY A 416 -9.69 -24.35 -12.05
C GLY A 416 -10.18 -22.97 -11.63
N ILE A 417 -11.50 -22.83 -11.52
CA ILE A 417 -12.18 -21.62 -11.04
C ILE A 417 -13.10 -22.01 -9.88
N ASP A 418 -12.88 -21.40 -8.72
CA ASP A 418 -13.80 -21.45 -7.58
C ASP A 418 -14.51 -20.09 -7.45
N ASP A 419 -15.78 -20.06 -7.84
CA ASP A 419 -16.68 -18.91 -7.75
C ASP A 419 -17.82 -19.11 -6.73
N VAL A 420 -17.82 -20.25 -6.01
CA VAL A 420 -18.85 -20.62 -5.04
C VAL A 420 -18.57 -19.99 -3.67
N ALA A 421 -17.29 -19.88 -3.30
CA ALA A 421 -16.87 -19.26 -2.04
C ALA A 421 -17.23 -17.75 -1.96
N GLU A 422 -17.08 -17.13 -0.78
CA GLU A 422 -17.33 -15.68 -0.61
C GLU A 422 -16.46 -14.82 -1.55
N HIS A 423 -15.27 -15.32 -1.91
CA HIS A 423 -14.36 -14.70 -2.87
C HIS A 423 -14.13 -15.61 -4.07
N MET A 424 -13.96 -15.03 -5.25
CA MET A 424 -13.57 -15.78 -6.44
C MET A 424 -12.08 -16.06 -6.42
N THR A 425 -11.72 -17.32 -6.67
CA THR A 425 -10.35 -17.78 -6.81
C THR A 425 -10.17 -18.47 -8.15
N ILE A 426 -9.04 -18.23 -8.82
CA ILE A 426 -8.63 -19.00 -10.00
C ILE A 426 -7.26 -19.61 -9.74
N VAL A 427 -7.15 -20.90 -10.01
CA VAL A 427 -5.89 -21.64 -10.03
C VAL A 427 -5.39 -21.65 -11.46
N PHE A 428 -4.21 -21.07 -11.68
CA PHE A 428 -3.53 -21.09 -12.96
C PHE A 428 -2.40 -22.10 -12.95
N GLN A 429 -2.33 -22.94 -13.97
CA GLN A 429 -1.20 -23.82 -14.24
C GLN A 429 -0.05 -23.02 -14.85
N ARG A 430 1.16 -23.27 -14.35
CA ARG A 430 2.43 -22.78 -14.89
C ARG A 430 2.98 -23.82 -15.86
N HIS A 431 3.30 -23.41 -17.09
CA HIS A 431 3.85 -24.34 -18.09
C HIS A 431 5.35 -24.60 -17.84
N GLU A 432 5.76 -25.88 -17.82
CA GLU A 432 7.16 -26.29 -17.60
C GLU A 432 8.05 -25.90 -18.79
N GLY A 433 9.17 -25.21 -18.54
CA GLY A 433 10.18 -24.91 -19.54
C GLY A 433 10.89 -23.56 -19.36
N GLU A 434 10.23 -22.58 -18.76
CA GLU A 434 10.78 -21.25 -18.52
C GLU A 434 10.46 -20.79 -17.09
N GLN A 435 11.52 -20.59 -16.29
CA GLN A 435 11.52 -19.94 -14.97
C GLN A 435 10.63 -20.58 -13.87
N SER A 436 11.15 -21.60 -13.17
CA SER A 436 10.63 -22.00 -11.84
C SER A 436 10.72 -20.85 -10.81
N ILE A 437 11.64 -19.92 -11.06
CA ILE A 437 12.04 -18.78 -10.24
C ILE A 437 11.23 -17.55 -10.65
N VAL A 438 10.46 -16.96 -9.73
CA VAL A 438 9.59 -15.79 -10.01
C VAL A 438 9.61 -14.78 -8.86
N ASN A 439 9.36 -13.51 -9.18
CA ASN A 439 9.42 -12.40 -8.25
C ASN A 439 8.09 -12.10 -7.50
N PHE A 440 7.26 -13.12 -7.27
CA PHE A 440 5.95 -12.98 -6.61
C PHE A 440 5.90 -13.65 -5.25
N ARG A 441 5.01 -13.15 -4.39
CA ARG A 441 4.79 -13.68 -3.03
C ARG A 441 3.32 -13.72 -2.68
N GLU A 442 2.96 -14.65 -1.81
CA GLU A 442 1.63 -14.71 -1.21
C GLU A 442 1.27 -13.39 -0.49
N GLY A 443 0.03 -12.95 -0.69
CA GLY A 443 -0.53 -11.70 -0.21
C GLY A 443 -0.17 -10.46 -1.06
N GLU A 444 0.69 -10.56 -2.07
CA GLU A 444 0.97 -9.44 -2.97
C GLU A 444 -0.25 -9.12 -3.85
N ILE A 445 -0.50 -7.83 -4.07
CA ILE A 445 -1.50 -7.35 -5.03
C ILE A 445 -0.99 -7.53 -6.45
N CYS A 446 -1.88 -7.99 -7.32
CA CYS A 446 -1.53 -8.28 -8.70
C CYS A 446 -2.64 -7.87 -9.68
N ILE A 447 -2.20 -7.67 -10.92
CA ILE A 447 -3.02 -7.50 -12.12
C ILE A 447 -2.95 -8.81 -12.89
N VAL A 448 -4.12 -9.31 -13.32
CA VAL A 448 -4.25 -10.50 -14.15
C VAL A 448 -4.94 -10.09 -15.45
N TYR A 449 -4.40 -10.51 -16.59
CA TYR A 449 -4.98 -10.20 -17.89
C TYR A 449 -4.70 -11.32 -18.92
N PRO A 450 -5.56 -11.48 -19.94
CA PRO A 450 -5.32 -12.42 -21.03
C PRO A 450 -4.10 -12.01 -21.86
N ARG A 451 -3.25 -12.96 -22.22
CA ARG A 451 -2.11 -12.73 -23.13
C ARG A 451 -1.92 -13.94 -24.05
N GLN A 452 -2.55 -13.91 -25.21
CA GLN A 452 -2.45 -14.97 -26.22
C GLN A 452 -1.23 -14.82 -27.12
N ASN A 453 -0.82 -13.59 -27.38
CA ASN A 453 0.31 -13.24 -28.24
C ASN A 453 1.00 -11.96 -27.75
N ASP A 454 2.10 -11.57 -28.41
CA ASP A 454 2.92 -10.46 -27.96
C ASP A 454 2.22 -9.10 -27.95
N ASN A 455 1.17 -8.93 -28.77
CA ASN A 455 0.40 -7.69 -28.83
C ASN A 455 -0.57 -7.50 -27.66
N ASP A 456 -0.88 -8.54 -26.89
CA ASP A 456 -1.85 -8.45 -25.79
C ASP A 456 -1.18 -7.87 -24.54
N THR A 457 -1.62 -6.69 -24.11
CA THR A 457 -1.05 -5.92 -23.00
C THR A 457 -2.14 -5.52 -22.01
N VAL A 458 -1.73 -4.93 -20.89
CA VAL A 458 -2.65 -4.29 -19.95
C VAL A 458 -3.47 -3.13 -20.56
N LEU A 459 -3.04 -2.55 -21.70
CA LEU A 459 -3.70 -1.39 -22.31
C LEU A 459 -4.77 -1.74 -23.35
N ASN A 460 -4.82 -2.99 -23.83
CA ASN A 460 -5.77 -3.45 -24.85
C ASN A 460 -6.57 -4.69 -24.44
N THR A 461 -6.56 -5.00 -23.14
CA THR A 461 -7.36 -6.07 -22.57
C THR A 461 -8.09 -5.60 -21.32
N GLN A 462 -9.09 -6.37 -20.89
CA GLN A 462 -9.67 -6.19 -19.57
C GLN A 462 -8.68 -6.67 -18.51
N ILE A 463 -8.49 -5.86 -17.47
CA ILE A 463 -7.66 -6.19 -16.32
C ILE A 463 -8.54 -6.68 -15.16
N LEU A 464 -8.06 -7.71 -14.47
CA LEU A 464 -8.60 -8.17 -13.20
C LEU A 464 -7.60 -7.87 -12.08
N LYS A 465 -8.08 -7.37 -10.93
CA LYS A 465 -7.25 -7.08 -9.76
C LYS A 465 -7.48 -8.11 -8.67
N GLY A 466 -6.39 -8.61 -8.09
CA GLY A 466 -6.43 -9.67 -7.10
C GLY A 466 -5.23 -9.65 -6.16
N TYR A 467 -5.08 -10.77 -5.46
CA TYR A 467 -3.96 -11.08 -4.58
C TYR A 467 -3.46 -12.48 -4.90
N ILE A 468 -2.14 -12.68 -4.85
CA ILE A 468 -1.56 -14.02 -4.88
C ILE A 468 -1.96 -14.74 -3.58
N ALA A 469 -2.84 -15.74 -3.69
CA ALA A 469 -3.27 -16.54 -2.55
C ALA A 469 -2.27 -17.65 -2.22
N GLN A 470 -1.75 -18.31 -3.26
CA GLN A 470 -0.73 -19.35 -3.15
C GLN A 470 0.15 -19.34 -4.41
N ILE A 471 1.44 -19.67 -4.27
CA ILE A 471 2.34 -19.86 -5.42
C ILE A 471 3.21 -21.09 -5.24
N THR A 472 3.20 -21.97 -6.24
CA THR A 472 4.00 -23.19 -6.31
C THR A 472 4.78 -23.23 -7.63
N PRO A 473 5.76 -24.14 -7.81
CA PRO A 473 6.42 -24.29 -9.11
C PRO A 473 5.46 -24.66 -10.26
N GLN A 474 4.35 -25.36 -9.97
CA GLN A 474 3.40 -25.85 -10.96
C GLN A 474 2.16 -24.97 -11.13
N SER A 475 1.82 -24.15 -10.14
CA SER A 475 0.59 -23.37 -10.15
C SER A 475 0.69 -22.05 -9.39
N VAL A 476 -0.20 -21.12 -9.72
CA VAL A 476 -0.45 -19.91 -8.94
C VAL A 476 -1.94 -19.76 -8.71
N GLU A 477 -2.33 -19.61 -7.44
CA GLU A 477 -3.70 -19.33 -7.04
C GLU A 477 -3.86 -17.82 -6.84
N VAL A 478 -4.82 -17.22 -7.56
CA VAL A 478 -5.14 -15.79 -7.43
C VAL A 478 -6.53 -15.63 -6.85
N ARG A 479 -6.64 -14.89 -5.75
CA ARG A 479 -7.92 -14.45 -5.19
C ARG A 479 -8.28 -13.08 -5.73
N PHE A 480 -9.40 -12.97 -6.41
CA PHE A 480 -9.86 -11.73 -7.01
C PHE A 480 -10.59 -10.86 -5.99
N ARG A 481 -10.46 -9.53 -6.14
CA ARG A 481 -11.19 -8.57 -5.30
C ARG A 481 -12.70 -8.64 -5.51
N HIS A 482 -13.10 -9.03 -6.73
CA HIS A 482 -14.47 -9.01 -7.22
C HIS A 482 -14.78 -10.32 -7.96
N LYS A 483 -15.99 -10.85 -7.79
CA LYS A 483 -16.44 -12.05 -8.51
C LYS A 483 -16.65 -11.73 -9.98
N GLN A 484 -16.55 -12.73 -10.86
CA GLN A 484 -16.75 -12.58 -12.30
C GLN A 484 -17.68 -13.68 -12.84
N LYS A 485 -18.86 -13.34 -13.36
CA LYS A 485 -19.87 -14.33 -13.79
C LYS A 485 -19.62 -14.86 -15.20
N ASN A 486 -19.03 -14.03 -16.06
CA ASN A 486 -18.81 -14.36 -17.45
C ASN A 486 -17.73 -15.44 -17.59
N ARG A 487 -18.12 -16.71 -17.43
CA ARG A 487 -17.21 -17.86 -17.63
C ARG A 487 -16.67 -17.90 -19.06
N SER A 488 -17.43 -17.39 -20.04
CA SER A 488 -16.97 -17.33 -21.44
C SER A 488 -15.73 -16.44 -21.60
N PHE A 489 -15.62 -15.35 -20.83
CA PHE A 489 -14.43 -14.51 -20.80
C PHE A 489 -13.20 -15.31 -20.38
N PHE A 490 -13.33 -16.20 -19.40
CA PHE A 490 -12.22 -17.04 -18.96
C PHE A 490 -11.90 -18.16 -19.96
N THR A 491 -12.93 -18.86 -20.45
CA THR A 491 -12.74 -20.04 -21.31
C THR A 491 -12.29 -19.71 -22.73
N ARG A 492 -12.58 -18.49 -23.24
CA ARG A 492 -12.15 -18.08 -24.58
C ARG A 492 -10.65 -17.76 -24.67
N HIS A 493 -10.02 -17.50 -23.52
CA HIS A 493 -8.62 -17.11 -23.43
C HIS A 493 -7.79 -18.28 -22.93
N ARG A 494 -6.88 -18.77 -23.79
CA ARG A 494 -6.03 -19.92 -23.46
C ARG A 494 -4.88 -19.54 -22.52
N LEU A 495 -4.24 -18.41 -22.78
CA LEU A 495 -3.06 -17.94 -22.07
C LEU A 495 -3.29 -16.64 -21.30
N TRP A 496 -2.62 -16.50 -20.17
CA TRP A 496 -2.76 -15.43 -19.19
C TRP A 496 -1.40 -14.97 -18.66
N ALA A 497 -1.37 -13.73 -18.16
CA ALA A 497 -0.23 -13.15 -17.46
C ALA A 497 -0.66 -12.56 -16.12
N VAL A 498 0.25 -12.57 -15.14
CA VAL A 498 0.11 -11.88 -13.86
C VAL A 498 1.30 -10.95 -13.65
N GLU A 499 1.01 -9.68 -13.34
CA GLU A 499 1.99 -8.62 -13.06
C GLU A 499 1.68 -7.93 -11.72
N HIS A 500 2.62 -7.16 -11.17
CA HIS A 500 2.43 -6.41 -9.91
C HIS A 500 1.41 -5.25 -10.07
N ASP A 501 0.59 -5.00 -9.03
CA ASP A 501 -0.34 -3.85 -8.95
C ASP A 501 0.14 -2.83 -7.90
N THR A 502 -0.40 -1.61 -7.93
CA THR A 502 -0.18 -0.59 -6.90
C THR A 502 -1.50 0.06 -6.44
N LEU A 503 -1.50 0.70 -5.27
CA LEU A 503 -2.70 1.30 -4.66
C LEU A 503 -2.43 2.71 -4.12
N ASP A 504 -3.28 3.66 -4.50
CA ASP A 504 -3.17 5.07 -4.08
C ASP A 504 -3.78 5.33 -2.68
N THR A 505 -4.55 4.38 -2.14
CA THR A 505 -5.39 4.56 -0.94
C THR A 505 -4.57 4.92 0.31
N SER A 506 -3.36 4.39 0.45
CA SER A 506 -2.47 4.69 1.57
C SER A 506 -2.09 6.17 1.60
N TYR A 507 -1.71 6.75 0.46
CA TYR A 507 -1.36 8.16 0.34
C TYR A 507 -2.56 9.08 0.56
N MET A 508 -3.74 8.70 0.03
CA MET A 508 -4.98 9.46 0.29
C MET A 508 -5.32 9.54 1.78
N ASN A 509 -5.09 8.47 2.53
CA ASN A 509 -5.30 8.48 3.98
C ASN A 509 -4.27 9.38 4.71
N MET A 510 -3.03 9.47 4.20
CA MET A 510 -2.02 10.39 4.75
C MET A 510 -2.41 11.86 4.55
N TYR A 511 -2.97 12.25 3.39
CA TYR A 511 -3.49 13.61 3.19
C TYR A 511 -4.59 13.97 4.20
N LYS A 512 -5.54 13.06 4.43
CA LYS A 512 -6.61 13.25 5.43
C LYS A 512 -6.05 13.34 6.85
N SER A 513 -5.07 12.51 7.17
CA SER A 513 -4.37 12.54 8.45
C SER A 513 -3.68 13.88 8.70
N LEU A 514 -2.98 14.43 7.70
CA LEU A 514 -2.38 15.77 7.78
C LEU A 514 -3.42 16.86 8.05
N PHE A 515 -4.55 16.83 7.36
CA PHE A 515 -5.60 17.83 7.57
C PHE A 515 -6.34 17.64 8.91
N ALA A 516 -6.55 16.39 9.34
CA ALA A 516 -7.11 16.08 10.65
C ALA A 516 -6.22 16.59 11.80
N PHE A 517 -4.90 16.53 11.63
CA PHE A 517 -3.94 17.13 12.57
C PHE A 517 -4.15 18.64 12.74
N LEU A 518 -4.37 19.39 11.66
CA LEU A 518 -4.61 20.83 11.75
C LEU A 518 -5.88 21.16 12.55
N ARG A 519 -6.86 20.25 12.59
CA ARG A 519 -8.09 20.41 13.37
C ARG A 519 -7.95 19.97 14.83
N ALA A 520 -6.80 19.43 15.24
CA ALA A 520 -6.56 19.01 16.61
C ALA A 520 -6.41 20.21 17.56
N PRO A 521 -6.64 20.03 18.88
CA PRO A 521 -6.40 21.09 19.87
C PRO A 521 -4.96 21.60 19.83
N HIS A 522 -4.77 22.91 20.00
CA HIS A 522 -3.46 23.59 19.91
C HIS A 522 -2.36 22.88 20.72
N ARG A 523 -2.63 22.54 22.00
CA ARG A 523 -1.70 21.79 22.85
C ARG A 523 -1.26 20.46 22.23
N LYS A 524 -2.19 19.70 21.64
CA LYS A 524 -1.87 18.43 20.97
C LYS A 524 -1.01 18.68 19.74
N ARG A 525 -1.24 19.77 19.00
CA ARG A 525 -0.40 20.13 17.84
C ARG A 525 1.01 20.50 18.28
N ASP A 526 1.17 21.34 19.29
CA ASP A 526 2.48 21.71 19.85
C ASP A 526 3.26 20.51 20.38
N LEU A 527 2.58 19.61 21.09
CA LEU A 527 3.17 18.37 21.58
C LEU A 527 3.68 17.49 20.43
N LEU A 528 2.87 17.28 19.40
CA LEU A 528 3.22 16.42 18.25
C LEU A 528 4.29 17.05 17.36
N LEU A 529 4.33 18.38 17.24
CA LEU A 529 5.42 19.09 16.57
C LEU A 529 6.71 19.10 17.40
N GLY A 530 6.64 18.80 18.71
CA GLY A 530 7.81 18.84 19.60
C GLY A 530 8.16 20.26 20.05
N LEU A 531 7.18 21.16 20.04
CA LEU A 531 7.24 22.52 20.61
C LEU A 531 6.98 22.51 22.11
N GLU A 532 6.09 21.63 22.59
CA GLU A 532 5.80 21.44 24.02
C GLU A 532 6.47 20.16 24.56
N LYS A 533 7.04 20.26 25.77
CA LYS A 533 7.60 19.10 26.50
C LYS A 533 6.46 18.18 26.97
N PRO A 534 6.52 16.86 26.72
CA PRO A 534 5.55 15.92 27.26
C PRO A 534 5.58 15.89 28.80
N GLN A 535 4.41 15.91 29.39
CA GLN A 535 4.23 15.87 30.84
C GLN A 535 4.34 14.44 31.38
N ALA A 536 4.82 14.34 32.62
CA ALA A 536 4.86 13.11 33.38
C ALA A 536 4.54 13.39 34.85
N VAL A 537 3.88 12.45 35.52
CA VAL A 537 3.70 12.49 36.96
C VAL A 537 5.06 12.21 37.62
N SER A 538 5.42 12.99 38.64
CA SER A 538 6.60 12.68 39.45
C SER A 538 6.42 11.29 40.07
N PRO A 539 7.32 10.34 39.81
CA PRO A 539 7.23 9.04 40.46
C PRO A 539 7.34 9.22 41.98
N ALA A 540 6.58 8.42 42.75
CA ALA A 540 6.85 8.24 44.18
C ALA A 540 8.33 7.83 44.35
N ALA A 541 8.95 8.20 45.49
CA ALA A 541 10.38 8.01 45.72
C ALA A 541 10.86 6.61 45.23
N PRO A 542 11.95 6.53 44.45
CA PRO A 542 12.31 5.31 43.75
C PRO A 542 12.68 4.23 44.76
N SER A 543 11.85 3.18 44.85
CA SER A 543 12.39 1.87 45.17
C SER A 543 13.29 1.44 43.99
N PRO A 544 14.43 0.78 44.21
CA PRO A 544 15.24 0.27 43.12
C PRO A 544 14.49 -0.89 42.45
N GLU A 545 13.54 -0.56 41.58
CA GLU A 545 12.83 -1.53 40.75
C GLU A 545 13.83 -2.22 39.82
N GLU A 546 13.74 -3.54 39.75
CA GLU A 546 14.58 -4.34 38.86
C GLU A 546 14.24 -4.04 37.39
N TYR A 547 15.22 -4.26 36.51
CA TYR A 547 15.00 -4.17 35.07
C TYR A 547 14.06 -5.30 34.62
N PRO A 548 13.02 -5.04 33.78
CA PRO A 548 12.69 -3.79 33.10
C PRO A 548 11.57 -2.95 33.78
N GLU A 549 11.17 -3.25 35.02
CA GLU A 549 10.07 -2.55 35.72
C GLU A 549 10.33 -1.05 35.86
N ASN A 550 11.58 -0.66 36.10
CA ASN A 550 11.98 0.75 36.12
C ASN A 550 11.62 1.53 34.84
N ILE A 551 11.65 0.87 33.67
CA ILE A 551 11.26 1.47 32.39
C ILE A 551 9.74 1.46 32.23
N LEU A 552 9.08 0.39 32.69
CA LEU A 552 7.61 0.30 32.67
C LEU A 552 6.99 1.41 33.52
N SER A 553 7.45 1.61 34.74
CA SER A 553 7.02 2.68 35.65
C SER A 553 7.16 4.06 35.02
N LYS A 554 8.26 4.30 34.30
CA LYS A 554 8.49 5.54 33.55
C LYS A 554 7.48 5.72 32.41
N ALA A 555 7.23 4.65 31.66
CA ALA A 555 6.24 4.67 30.59
C ALA A 555 4.83 4.91 31.12
N LEU A 556 4.47 4.34 32.28
CA LEU A 556 3.19 4.54 32.95
C LEU A 556 3.04 5.97 33.49
N ALA A 557 4.11 6.54 34.06
CA ALA A 557 4.12 7.90 34.60
C ALA A 557 3.98 9.02 33.55
N ALA A 558 4.28 8.74 32.27
CA ALA A 558 4.06 9.71 31.19
C ALA A 558 2.56 10.01 31.00
N ASN A 559 2.18 11.27 30.81
CA ASN A 559 0.77 11.65 30.57
C ASN A 559 0.45 11.75 29.08
N ASP A 560 1.40 12.24 28.28
CA ASP A 560 1.19 12.57 26.88
C ASP A 560 1.68 11.46 25.94
N TYR A 561 2.98 11.18 25.95
CA TYR A 561 3.56 10.10 25.18
C TYR A 561 4.81 9.50 25.81
N PHE A 562 5.16 8.29 25.38
CA PHE A 562 6.43 7.65 25.74
C PHE A 562 7.06 6.94 24.52
N LEU A 563 8.38 7.05 24.38
CA LEU A 563 9.15 6.43 23.30
C LEU A 563 10.03 5.30 23.86
N LEU A 564 9.77 4.07 23.45
CA LEU A 564 10.61 2.93 23.81
C LEU A 564 11.52 2.57 22.64
N VAL A 565 12.83 2.77 22.83
CA VAL A 565 13.85 2.21 21.97
C VAL A 565 14.09 0.76 22.39
N GLY A 566 13.75 -0.18 21.52
CA GLY A 566 13.98 -1.58 21.79
C GLY A 566 14.90 -2.22 20.76
N PRO A 567 16.20 -2.32 21.05
CA PRO A 567 17.15 -3.06 20.23
C PRO A 567 16.75 -4.52 19.97
N PRO A 568 17.37 -5.22 19.01
CA PRO A 568 17.07 -6.60 18.67
C PRO A 568 17.14 -7.54 19.87
N GLY A 569 16.11 -8.39 20.04
CA GLY A 569 16.10 -9.42 21.08
C GLY A 569 15.80 -8.94 22.50
N THR A 570 15.47 -7.67 22.69
CA THR A 570 15.19 -7.08 24.02
C THR A 570 13.77 -7.31 24.55
N GLY A 571 12.91 -8.00 23.80
CA GLY A 571 11.55 -8.32 24.23
C GLY A 571 10.55 -7.16 24.13
N LYS A 572 10.74 -6.22 23.18
CA LYS A 572 9.79 -5.15 22.84
C LYS A 572 8.32 -5.59 22.90
N THR A 573 7.96 -6.57 22.08
CA THR A 573 6.58 -7.04 21.91
C THR A 573 6.24 -8.07 22.98
N SER A 574 7.04 -9.13 23.10
CA SER A 574 6.77 -10.29 23.95
C SER A 574 6.84 -10.02 25.46
N ILE A 575 7.54 -8.95 25.87
CA ILE A 575 7.67 -8.55 27.28
C ILE A 575 7.04 -7.17 27.47
N PHE A 576 7.58 -6.13 26.84
CA PHE A 576 7.21 -4.77 27.22
C PHE A 576 5.78 -4.39 26.78
N ALA A 577 5.42 -4.61 25.51
CA ALA A 577 4.06 -4.37 25.03
C ALA A 577 3.04 -5.23 25.79
N ARG A 578 3.35 -6.51 26.02
CA ARG A 578 2.54 -7.41 26.87
C ARG A 578 2.28 -6.80 28.26
N ARG A 579 3.32 -6.40 28.98
CA ARG A 579 3.22 -5.80 30.33
C ARG A 579 2.43 -4.50 30.33
N LEU A 580 2.60 -3.66 29.31
CA LEU A 580 1.77 -2.45 29.15
C LEU A 580 0.30 -2.80 28.97
N ILE A 581 -0.01 -3.80 28.15
CA ILE A 581 -1.38 -4.26 27.91
C ILE A 581 -1.99 -4.78 29.21
N GLU A 582 -1.28 -5.63 29.96
CA GLU A 582 -1.69 -6.13 31.28
C GLU A 582 -2.03 -4.97 32.23
N THR A 583 -1.10 -4.02 32.38
CA THR A 583 -1.25 -2.92 33.33
C THR A 583 -2.37 -1.95 32.96
N TYR A 584 -2.50 -1.56 31.69
CA TYR A 584 -3.62 -0.71 31.27
C TYR A 584 -4.95 -1.44 31.30
N TYR A 585 -4.96 -2.75 31.04
CA TYR A 585 -6.20 -3.52 31.08
C TYR A 585 -6.74 -3.68 32.50
N ALA A 586 -5.86 -3.68 33.51
CA ALA A 586 -6.24 -3.72 34.92
C ALA A 586 -7.06 -2.49 35.38
N ASP A 587 -6.98 -1.37 34.67
CA ASP A 587 -7.83 -0.19 34.92
C ASP A 587 -9.13 -0.29 34.10
N PRO A 588 -10.30 -0.60 34.71
CA PRO A 588 -11.56 -0.87 34.02
C PRO A 588 -12.14 0.32 33.23
N GLU A 589 -11.55 1.50 33.32
CA GLU A 589 -11.91 2.66 32.50
C GLU A 589 -11.10 2.75 31.19
N LYS A 590 -9.95 2.07 31.09
CA LYS A 590 -9.03 2.20 29.94
C LYS A 590 -9.33 1.27 28.77
N ASN A 591 -9.75 1.87 27.66
CA ASN A 591 -9.74 1.24 26.34
C ASN A 591 -8.38 1.37 25.64
N ILE A 592 -7.90 0.28 25.05
CA ILE A 592 -6.56 0.12 24.48
C ILE A 592 -6.66 -0.15 22.98
N LEU A 593 -5.92 0.63 22.19
CA LEU A 593 -5.70 0.34 20.77
C LEU A 593 -4.24 -0.05 20.54
N VAL A 594 -4.02 -1.27 20.10
CA VAL A 594 -2.69 -1.83 19.81
C VAL A 594 -2.49 -1.87 18.30
N LEU A 595 -1.43 -1.22 17.82
CA LEU A 595 -1.18 -0.99 16.41
C LEU A 595 0.20 -1.47 16.02
N ALA A 596 0.34 -1.92 14.77
CA ALA A 596 1.63 -2.12 14.15
C ALA A 596 1.61 -1.78 12.66
N TYR A 597 2.79 -1.67 12.06
CA TYR A 597 2.95 -1.39 10.64
C TYR A 597 2.56 -2.60 9.75
N THR A 598 2.94 -3.82 10.14
CA THR A 598 2.77 -5.03 9.32
C THR A 598 1.80 -6.03 9.95
N ASN A 599 1.12 -6.83 9.13
CA ASN A 599 0.23 -7.89 9.60
C ASN A 599 0.93 -8.92 10.49
N ARG A 600 2.21 -9.21 10.21
CA ARG A 600 3.04 -10.09 11.04
C ARG A 600 3.24 -9.52 12.44
N ALA A 601 3.56 -8.24 12.56
CA ALA A 601 3.69 -7.60 13.87
C ALA A 601 2.34 -7.59 14.62
N VAL A 602 1.21 -7.44 13.92
CA VAL A 602 -0.13 -7.59 14.51
C VAL A 602 -0.38 -9.02 15.01
N ASP A 603 0.06 -10.05 14.27
CA ASP A 603 0.02 -11.45 14.72
C ASP A 603 0.87 -11.66 16.00
N GLU A 604 2.07 -11.08 16.07
CA GLU A 604 2.93 -11.14 17.26
C GLU A 604 2.31 -10.39 18.46
N LEU A 605 1.58 -9.30 18.21
CA LEU A 605 0.81 -8.59 19.25
C LEU A 605 -0.42 -9.39 19.71
N CYS A 606 -1.11 -10.10 18.81
CA CYS A 606 -2.16 -11.05 19.21
C CYS A 606 -1.61 -12.15 20.11
N GLU A 607 -0.42 -12.69 19.79
CA GLU A 607 0.26 -13.68 20.63
C GLU A 607 0.59 -13.10 22.02
N ALA A 608 1.11 -11.87 22.06
CA ALA A 608 1.40 -11.17 23.31
C ALA A 608 0.12 -10.94 24.15
N ILE A 609 -1.00 -10.61 23.52
CA ILE A 609 -2.31 -10.47 24.20
C ILE A 609 -2.78 -11.82 24.74
N ASN A 610 -2.72 -12.89 23.93
CA ASN A 610 -3.09 -14.24 24.39
C ASN A 610 -2.27 -14.65 25.62
N ALA A 611 -0.96 -14.40 25.59
CA ALA A 611 -0.06 -14.68 26.70
C ALA A 611 -0.33 -13.80 27.94
N ALA A 612 -0.80 -12.56 27.77
CA ALA A 612 -1.17 -11.67 28.87
C ALA A 612 -2.38 -12.19 29.69
N PHE A 613 -3.24 -12.98 29.05
CA PHE A 613 -4.49 -13.48 29.65
C PHE A 613 -4.52 -15.01 29.77
N ASP A 614 -3.35 -15.66 29.73
CA ASP A 614 -3.18 -17.12 29.82
C ASP A 614 -4.00 -17.93 28.79
N CYS A 615 -4.36 -17.31 27.65
CA CYS A 615 -5.12 -17.93 26.55
C CYS A 615 -4.20 -18.64 25.53
N ASN A 616 -3.30 -19.50 26.03
CA ASN A 616 -2.25 -20.12 25.20
C ASN A 616 -2.78 -21.22 24.26
N ASP A 617 -4.01 -21.70 24.48
CA ASP A 617 -4.72 -22.60 23.58
C ASP A 617 -5.35 -21.89 22.37
N GLY A 618 -5.19 -20.56 22.29
CA GLY A 618 -5.75 -19.73 21.23
C GLY A 618 -7.20 -19.29 21.45
N THR A 619 -7.82 -19.55 22.61
CA THR A 619 -9.23 -19.22 22.90
C THR A 619 -9.40 -17.89 23.66
N CYS A 620 -8.75 -16.83 23.21
CA CYS A 620 -8.84 -15.52 23.87
C CYS A 620 -10.09 -14.74 23.41
N ASP A 621 -10.97 -14.33 24.33
CA ASP A 621 -12.14 -13.51 23.99
C ASP A 621 -12.01 -12.01 24.33
N THR A 622 -10.85 -11.58 24.81
CA THR A 622 -10.60 -10.25 25.38
C THR A 622 -10.43 -9.11 24.36
N TYR A 623 -10.13 -9.42 23.09
CA TYR A 623 -9.78 -8.40 22.08
C TYR A 623 -10.45 -8.58 20.73
N ILE A 624 -10.63 -7.50 19.96
CA ILE A 624 -11.08 -7.55 18.57
C ILE A 624 -9.91 -7.26 17.64
N ARG A 625 -9.72 -8.10 16.62
CA ARG A 625 -8.76 -7.86 15.54
C ARG A 625 -9.45 -7.17 14.36
N VAL A 626 -8.92 -6.02 13.94
CA VAL A 626 -9.38 -5.31 12.74
C VAL A 626 -8.41 -5.60 11.59
N GLY A 627 -8.90 -6.26 10.54
CA GLY A 627 -8.11 -6.67 9.38
C GLY A 627 -8.92 -7.62 8.49
N THR A 628 -8.24 -8.30 7.56
CA THR A 628 -8.86 -9.28 6.65
C THR A 628 -8.32 -10.69 6.92
N GLU A 629 -9.04 -11.70 6.46
CA GLU A 629 -8.66 -13.10 6.65
C GLU A 629 -7.36 -13.50 5.94
N LEU A 630 -7.13 -13.00 4.72
CA LEU A 630 -5.92 -13.27 3.93
C LEU A 630 -4.64 -12.86 4.65
N SER A 631 -4.69 -11.73 5.35
CA SER A 631 -3.53 -11.15 6.02
C SER A 631 -3.48 -11.50 7.51
N CYS A 632 -4.29 -12.47 7.96
CA CYS A 632 -4.37 -12.89 9.34
C CYS A 632 -4.00 -14.38 9.47
N SER A 633 -3.00 -14.65 10.30
CA SER A 633 -2.60 -16.03 10.58
C SER A 633 -3.77 -16.83 11.17
N PRO A 634 -3.95 -18.11 10.78
CA PRO A 634 -5.09 -18.94 11.18
C PRO A 634 -5.46 -18.91 12.67
N PRO A 635 -4.50 -18.93 13.63
CA PRO A 635 -4.83 -18.92 15.06
C PRO A 635 -5.65 -17.70 15.50
N TYR A 636 -5.52 -16.56 14.82
CA TYR A 636 -6.14 -15.30 15.22
C TYR A 636 -7.41 -14.96 14.43
N ARG A 637 -7.77 -15.76 13.41
CA ARG A 637 -8.90 -15.47 12.51
C ARG A 637 -10.24 -15.40 13.24
N HIS A 638 -10.42 -16.21 14.28
CA HIS A 638 -11.64 -16.20 15.10
C HIS A 638 -11.88 -14.85 15.81
N ARG A 639 -10.85 -14.00 15.94
CA ARG A 639 -10.95 -12.65 16.52
C ARG A 639 -11.13 -11.54 15.49
N LEU A 640 -11.15 -11.87 14.21
CA LEU A 640 -11.46 -10.89 13.18
C LEU A 640 -12.88 -10.33 13.39
N LEU A 641 -13.00 -9.01 13.30
CA LEU A 641 -14.29 -8.33 13.42
C LEU A 641 -15.38 -8.94 12.53
N GLN A 642 -15.04 -9.33 11.30
CA GLN A 642 -16.00 -9.96 10.38
C GLN A 642 -16.54 -11.29 10.92
N ARG A 643 -15.71 -12.09 11.60
CA ARG A 643 -16.14 -13.35 12.25
C ARG A 643 -17.05 -13.04 13.45
N ILE A 644 -16.64 -12.09 14.28
CA ILE A 644 -17.40 -11.62 15.45
C ILE A 644 -18.77 -11.04 15.06
N ALA A 645 -18.81 -10.25 13.98
CA ALA A 645 -20.05 -9.73 13.41
C ALA A 645 -20.91 -10.85 12.79
N GLY A 646 -20.28 -11.85 12.18
CA GLY A 646 -20.94 -13.03 11.61
C GLY A 646 -21.69 -13.87 12.65
N GLU A 647 -21.18 -13.94 13.88
CA GLU A 647 -21.79 -14.62 15.03
C GLU A 647 -22.90 -13.79 15.72
N SER A 648 -22.99 -12.50 15.44
CA SER A 648 -23.94 -11.61 16.14
C SER A 648 -25.34 -11.72 15.55
N GLU A 649 -26.35 -11.98 16.38
CA GLU A 649 -27.74 -12.19 15.90
C GLU A 649 -28.36 -10.90 15.34
N ASN A 650 -27.97 -9.75 15.86
CA ASN A 650 -28.47 -8.45 15.43
C ASN A 650 -27.46 -7.33 15.71
N ARG A 651 -27.72 -6.15 15.12
CA ARG A 651 -26.89 -4.96 15.23
C ARG A 651 -26.68 -4.50 16.68
N GLU A 652 -27.68 -4.67 17.54
CA GLU A 652 -27.64 -4.24 18.93
C GLU A 652 -26.66 -5.10 19.76
N ILE A 653 -26.67 -6.42 19.55
CA ILE A 653 -25.71 -7.34 20.20
C ILE A 653 -24.29 -7.05 19.73
N LEU A 654 -24.09 -6.86 18.42
CA LEU A 654 -22.78 -6.50 17.88
C LEU A 654 -22.27 -5.18 18.47
N ARG A 655 -23.13 -4.17 18.55
CA ARG A 655 -22.82 -2.88 19.16
C ARG A 655 -22.38 -3.04 20.61
N ARG A 656 -23.12 -3.78 21.43
CA ARG A 656 -22.74 -4.06 22.82
C ARG A 656 -21.40 -4.79 22.92
N ARG A 657 -21.13 -5.76 22.03
CA ARG A 657 -19.85 -6.49 21.99
C ARG A 657 -18.68 -5.56 21.63
N ILE A 658 -18.87 -4.63 20.69
CA ILE A 658 -17.90 -3.59 20.34
C ILE A 658 -17.65 -2.65 21.53
N GLU A 659 -18.71 -2.20 22.19
CA GLU A 659 -18.65 -1.30 23.33
C GLU A 659 -17.93 -1.95 24.54
N SER A 660 -18.26 -3.21 24.85
CA SER A 660 -17.72 -3.96 25.99
C SER A 660 -16.27 -4.43 25.79
N THR A 661 -15.86 -4.71 24.55
CA THR A 661 -14.47 -5.11 24.26
C THR A 661 -13.55 -3.91 24.49
N ARG A 662 -12.51 -4.06 25.32
CA ARG A 662 -11.58 -2.96 25.68
C ARG A 662 -10.30 -2.93 24.85
N ILE A 663 -9.90 -4.06 24.25
CA ILE A 663 -8.65 -4.18 23.48
C ILE A 663 -8.98 -4.35 21.99
N TYR A 664 -8.36 -3.52 21.16
CA TYR A 664 -8.40 -3.66 19.71
C TYR A 664 -6.98 -3.79 19.17
N VAL A 665 -6.78 -4.68 18.20
CA VAL A 665 -5.47 -4.92 17.59
C VAL A 665 -5.56 -4.88 16.07
N ALA A 666 -4.70 -4.11 15.42
CA ALA A 666 -4.83 -3.85 13.98
C ALA A 666 -3.55 -3.32 13.34
N THR A 667 -3.49 -3.37 12.00
CA THR A 667 -2.51 -2.55 11.28
C THR A 667 -2.97 -1.10 11.22
N LEU A 668 -2.03 -0.15 11.07
CA LEU A 668 -2.38 1.25 10.83
C LEU A 668 -3.26 1.44 9.60
N ALA A 669 -2.99 0.70 8.51
CA ALA A 669 -3.79 0.75 7.29
C ALA A 669 -5.23 0.29 7.53
N SER A 670 -5.43 -0.77 8.34
CA SER A 670 -6.77 -1.26 8.69
C SER A 670 -7.57 -0.26 9.52
N ILE A 671 -6.93 0.43 10.46
CA ILE A 671 -7.60 1.46 11.28
C ILE A 671 -7.86 2.74 10.49
N ALA A 672 -6.91 3.19 9.67
CA ALA A 672 -7.12 4.34 8.80
C ALA A 672 -8.28 4.12 7.81
N GLY A 673 -8.54 2.87 7.41
CA GLY A 673 -9.70 2.48 6.60
C GLY A 673 -11.00 2.29 7.39
N ARG A 674 -10.99 2.36 8.73
CA ARG A 674 -12.12 2.13 9.63
C ARG A 674 -12.18 3.20 10.74
N MET A 675 -11.99 4.47 10.38
CA MET A 675 -11.97 5.59 11.33
C MET A 675 -13.30 5.77 12.07
N GLU A 676 -14.39 5.24 11.54
CA GLU A 676 -15.70 5.21 12.16
C GLU A 676 -15.71 4.49 13.52
N LEU A 677 -14.74 3.61 13.78
CA LEU A 677 -14.55 2.97 15.08
C LEU A 677 -14.43 4.00 16.22
N PHE A 678 -13.78 5.14 15.96
CA PHE A 678 -13.63 6.22 16.95
C PHE A 678 -14.93 6.97 17.26
N SER A 679 -15.99 6.78 16.46
CA SER A 679 -17.33 7.28 16.77
C SER A 679 -18.11 6.35 17.71
N LEU A 680 -17.72 5.07 17.78
CA LEU A 680 -18.32 4.06 18.65
C LEU A 680 -17.57 3.93 19.97
N LYS A 681 -16.26 4.23 19.98
CA LYS A 681 -15.41 3.97 21.13
C LYS A 681 -14.30 5.02 21.27
N HIS A 682 -14.14 5.54 22.49
CA HIS A 682 -12.96 6.34 22.87
C HIS A 682 -11.81 5.42 23.29
N PHE A 683 -10.62 5.65 22.76
CA PHE A 683 -9.41 4.92 23.14
C PHE A 683 -8.51 5.83 23.97
N HIS A 684 -8.20 5.39 25.18
CA HIS A 684 -7.41 6.20 26.11
C HIS A 684 -5.92 6.10 25.80
N ILE A 685 -5.48 4.91 25.37
CA ILE A 685 -4.08 4.60 25.10
C ILE A 685 -3.92 3.92 23.74
N ALA A 686 -2.96 4.41 22.96
CA ALA A 686 -2.43 3.71 21.81
C ALA A 686 -1.06 3.09 22.13
N ILE A 687 -0.85 1.81 21.81
CA ILE A 687 0.46 1.16 21.85
C ILE A 687 0.82 0.82 20.41
N ILE A 688 1.86 1.47 19.88
CA ILE A 688 2.21 1.39 18.46
C ILE A 688 3.59 0.74 18.36
N ASP A 689 3.63 -0.52 17.92
CA ASP A 689 4.86 -1.28 17.70
C ASP A 689 5.41 -1.05 16.29
N GLU A 690 6.71 -1.28 16.13
CA GLU A 690 7.47 -1.01 14.90
C GLU A 690 7.34 0.45 14.42
N ALA A 691 7.24 1.39 15.36
CA ALA A 691 7.02 2.82 15.10
C ALA A 691 8.14 3.50 14.28
N SER A 692 9.34 2.91 14.24
CA SER A 692 10.46 3.38 13.42
C SER A 692 10.29 3.15 11.91
N GLN A 693 9.31 2.32 11.51
CA GLN A 693 8.98 2.05 10.11
C GLN A 693 7.80 2.91 9.59
N ILE A 694 7.21 3.74 10.45
CA ILE A 694 5.95 4.43 10.15
C ILE A 694 6.23 5.89 9.79
N LEU A 695 5.75 6.32 8.61
CA LEU A 695 5.84 7.71 8.18
C LEU A 695 4.96 8.60 9.06
N GLU A 696 5.44 9.81 9.32
CA GLU A 696 4.72 10.76 10.17
C GLU A 696 3.29 11.10 9.69
N PRO A 697 3.04 11.35 8.39
CA PRO A 697 1.68 11.52 7.86
C PRO A 697 0.72 10.35 8.15
N GLN A 698 1.20 9.14 8.45
CA GLN A 698 0.33 8.00 8.80
C GLN A 698 -0.17 8.07 10.25
N LEU A 699 0.52 8.81 11.13
CA LEU A 699 0.20 8.88 12.56
C LEU A 699 -0.39 10.23 12.97
N ILE A 700 0.04 11.32 12.35
CA ILE A 700 -0.15 12.67 12.89
C ILE A 700 -1.62 13.07 13.10
N GLY A 701 -2.54 12.63 12.23
CA GLY A 701 -3.98 12.85 12.38
C GLY A 701 -4.70 11.82 13.25
N LEU A 702 -4.05 10.69 13.54
CA LEU A 702 -4.58 9.62 14.38
C LEU A 702 -4.25 9.86 15.86
N LEU A 703 -3.02 10.28 16.17
CA LEU A 703 -2.53 10.45 17.54
C LEU A 703 -3.34 11.42 18.42
N PRO A 704 -3.90 12.54 17.91
CA PRO A 704 -4.77 13.41 18.69
C PRO A 704 -6.04 12.76 19.22
N ARG A 705 -6.42 11.58 18.70
CA ARG A 705 -7.61 10.83 19.13
C ARG A 705 -7.39 9.99 20.38
N PHE A 706 -6.16 9.94 20.91
CA PHE A 706 -5.84 9.27 22.16
C PHE A 706 -5.45 10.28 23.23
N ASP A 707 -5.74 9.93 24.49
CA ASP A 707 -5.27 10.70 25.63
C ASP A 707 -3.74 10.59 25.72
N LYS A 708 -3.23 9.35 25.58
CA LYS A 708 -1.82 8.98 25.61
C LYS A 708 -1.44 8.03 24.48
N PHE A 709 -0.18 8.05 24.04
CA PHE A 709 0.35 7.04 23.12
C PHE A 709 1.77 6.59 23.48
N ILE A 710 2.08 5.33 23.21
CA ILE A 710 3.41 4.74 23.39
C ILE A 710 3.90 4.26 22.05
N LEU A 711 5.02 4.81 21.59
CA LEU A 711 5.68 4.39 20.37
C LEU A 711 6.84 3.47 20.73
N ILE A 712 6.82 2.26 20.19
CA ILE A 712 7.83 1.23 20.40
C ILE A 712 8.55 1.02 19.06
N GLY A 713 9.87 1.17 19.04
CA GLY A 713 10.61 1.09 17.78
C GLY A 713 12.11 1.01 17.98
N ASP A 714 12.84 0.99 16.86
CA ASP A 714 14.30 1.01 16.84
C ASP A 714 14.80 1.77 15.62
N HIS A 715 15.30 2.99 15.86
CA HIS A 715 15.83 3.89 14.83
C HIS A 715 17.13 3.37 14.19
N ASN A 716 17.76 2.33 14.74
CA ASN A 716 18.92 1.67 14.16
C ASN A 716 18.54 0.44 13.31
N GLN A 717 17.26 0.04 13.26
CA GLN A 717 16.74 -0.96 12.31
C GLN A 717 16.05 -0.26 11.13
N LEU A 718 15.30 -1.00 10.30
CA LEU A 718 14.73 -0.47 9.05
C LEU A 718 13.90 0.79 9.28
N SER A 719 14.09 1.73 8.34
CA SER A 719 13.36 2.98 8.27
C SER A 719 12.03 2.84 7.55
N THR A 720 11.34 3.96 7.38
CA THR A 720 10.24 4.07 6.44
C THR A 720 10.69 3.73 5.01
N ILE A 721 9.75 3.24 4.21
CA ILE A 721 9.96 2.94 2.78
C ILE A 721 9.29 4.04 1.97
N VAL A 722 10.07 4.68 1.10
CA VAL A 722 9.61 5.77 0.22
C VAL A 722 10.25 5.61 -1.15
N LEU A 723 9.66 6.24 -2.16
CA LEU A 723 10.21 6.30 -3.51
C LEU A 723 11.20 7.47 -3.69
N GLN A 724 11.06 8.54 -2.92
CA GLN A 724 11.94 9.70 -3.01
C GLN A 724 13.37 9.44 -2.50
N LYS A 725 14.34 9.91 -3.30
CA LYS A 725 15.76 10.00 -2.94
C LYS A 725 16.00 11.01 -1.81
N PRO A 726 17.08 10.84 -1.00
CA PRO A 726 17.44 11.75 0.09
C PRO A 726 17.45 13.24 -0.24
N ALA A 727 17.87 13.61 -1.45
CA ALA A 727 17.97 15.01 -1.84
C ALA A 727 16.59 15.68 -1.97
N ALA A 728 15.58 14.95 -2.47
CA ALA A 728 14.23 15.49 -2.71
C ALA A 728 13.39 15.56 -1.42
N SER A 729 13.64 14.65 -0.47
CA SER A 729 12.88 14.57 0.78
C SER A 729 13.46 15.41 1.93
N ARG A 730 14.67 15.95 1.76
CA ARG A 730 15.32 16.84 2.74
C ARG A 730 14.45 18.08 3.02
N ILE A 731 14.49 18.56 4.25
CA ILE A 731 13.78 19.76 4.70
C ILE A 731 14.68 20.98 4.55
N GLY A 732 14.22 21.96 3.76
CA GLY A 732 14.91 23.23 3.55
C GLY A 732 14.35 24.36 4.41
N GLU A 733 13.13 24.18 4.92
CA GLU A 733 12.36 25.15 5.67
C GLU A 733 12.96 25.34 7.08
N PRO A 734 13.48 26.54 7.43
CA PRO A 734 14.15 26.77 8.72
C PRO A 734 13.28 26.49 9.94
N GLU A 735 12.01 26.89 9.88
CA GLU A 735 11.02 26.69 10.93
C GLU A 735 10.72 25.21 11.20
N LEU A 736 10.83 24.35 10.17
CA LEU A 736 10.66 22.90 10.32
C LEU A 736 11.91 22.22 10.88
N ASN A 737 13.08 22.69 10.46
CA ASN A 737 14.36 22.26 11.05
C ASN A 737 14.42 22.60 12.55
N HIS A 738 13.87 23.75 12.96
CA HIS A 738 13.82 24.16 14.37
C HIS A 738 13.04 23.18 15.27
N ILE A 739 12.02 22.51 14.73
CA ILE A 739 11.26 21.47 15.44
C ILE A 739 11.83 20.05 15.27
N GLY A 740 13.02 19.94 14.68
CA GLY A 740 13.75 18.68 14.49
C GLY A 740 13.31 17.85 13.28
N LEU A 741 12.46 18.39 12.39
CA LEU A 741 12.09 17.75 11.13
C LEU A 741 13.16 18.10 10.08
N ILE A 742 13.99 17.12 9.70
CA ILE A 742 15.13 17.34 8.78
C ILE A 742 14.99 16.60 7.43
N ASP A 743 14.17 15.54 7.40
CA ASP A 743 13.88 14.74 6.22
C ASP A 743 12.46 14.18 6.34
N CYS A 744 11.63 14.27 5.29
CA CYS A 744 10.27 13.72 5.29
C CYS A 744 10.24 12.19 5.40
N ARG A 745 11.38 11.51 5.17
CA ARG A 745 11.53 10.04 5.29
C ARG A 745 11.74 9.60 6.74
N ASP A 746 12.05 10.51 7.65
CA ASP A 746 12.16 10.15 9.05
C ASP A 746 10.82 9.59 9.55
N SER A 747 10.90 8.53 10.35
CA SER A 747 9.73 8.10 11.10
C SER A 747 9.38 9.14 12.16
N PHE A 748 8.09 9.22 12.52
CA PHE A 748 7.66 10.08 13.62
C PHE A 748 8.39 9.73 14.93
N PHE A 749 8.64 8.43 15.16
CA PHE A 749 9.40 7.94 16.29
C PHE A 749 10.83 8.50 16.32
N GLU A 750 11.55 8.42 15.20
CA GLU A 750 12.94 8.89 15.11
C GLU A 750 13.02 10.40 15.32
N ARG A 751 12.12 11.18 14.70
CA ARG A 751 12.07 12.63 14.88
C ARG A 751 11.82 13.01 16.34
N LEU A 752 10.79 12.43 16.98
CA LEU A 752 10.49 12.73 18.39
C LEU A 752 11.59 12.26 19.32
N LEU A 753 12.23 11.11 19.07
CA LEU A 753 13.33 10.62 19.87
C LEU A 753 14.52 11.59 19.83
N ARG A 754 14.91 12.01 18.63
CA ARG A 754 15.93 13.04 18.41
C ARG A 754 15.58 14.33 19.17
N ARG A 755 14.33 14.79 19.05
CA ARG A 755 13.83 15.99 19.74
C ARG A 755 13.91 15.86 21.26
N CYS A 756 13.51 14.72 21.82
CA CYS A 756 13.58 14.47 23.26
C CYS A 756 15.03 14.44 23.77
N GLN A 757 15.95 13.84 23.01
CA GLN A 757 17.37 13.79 23.33
C GLN A 757 17.98 15.20 23.30
N THR A 758 17.76 15.97 22.23
CA THR A 758 18.28 17.33 22.08
C THR A 758 17.80 18.27 23.19
N ASN A 759 16.54 18.15 23.63
CA ASN A 759 15.97 19.02 24.67
C ASN A 759 16.10 18.46 26.10
N GLY A 760 16.77 17.31 26.29
CA GLY A 760 16.93 16.70 27.61
C GLY A 760 15.61 16.24 28.25
N TRP A 761 14.61 15.85 27.45
CA TRP A 761 13.32 15.34 27.93
C TRP A 761 13.42 13.86 28.29
N THR A 762 14.32 13.56 29.21
CA THR A 762 14.67 12.19 29.58
C THR A 762 13.48 11.41 30.10
N GLN A 763 12.45 12.06 30.67
CA GLN A 763 11.24 11.38 31.15
C GLN A 763 10.38 10.75 30.03
N ALA A 764 10.54 11.19 28.78
CA ALA A 764 9.67 10.80 27.66
C ALA A 764 10.17 9.59 26.85
N TYR A 765 11.36 9.06 27.16
CA TYR A 765 11.92 7.93 26.42
C TYR A 765 12.80 7.02 27.28
N ALA A 766 12.99 5.78 26.85
CA ALA A 766 13.96 4.87 27.42
C ALA A 766 14.45 3.86 26.38
N GLN A 767 15.59 3.22 26.66
CA GLN A 767 16.14 2.16 25.83
C GLN A 767 16.24 0.86 26.63
N LEU A 768 15.77 -0.24 26.02
CA LEU A 768 16.01 -1.58 26.54
C LEU A 768 17.46 -2.02 26.24
N THR A 769 18.12 -2.69 27.18
CA THR A 769 19.55 -3.05 27.07
C THR A 769 19.80 -4.55 27.22
N GLN A 770 18.92 -5.31 27.87
CA GLN A 770 19.11 -6.76 28.01
C GLN A 770 18.46 -7.51 26.84
N GLN A 771 19.25 -8.28 26.08
CA GLN A 771 18.78 -9.04 24.93
C GLN A 771 18.84 -10.56 25.21
N GLY A 772 17.75 -11.27 24.94
CA GLY A 772 17.61 -12.71 25.16
C GLY A 772 17.67 -13.55 23.89
N ARG A 773 18.12 -12.98 22.76
CA ARG A 773 18.06 -13.60 21.42
C ARG A 773 19.41 -14.17 20.98
N MET A 774 20.43 -13.33 20.90
CA MET A 774 21.70 -13.61 20.24
C MET A 774 22.73 -14.13 21.25
N HIS A 775 23.49 -15.16 20.89
CA HIS A 775 24.72 -15.47 21.61
C HIS A 775 25.68 -14.27 21.61
N ASN A 776 26.51 -14.11 22.64
CA ASN A 776 27.44 -12.98 22.80
C ASN A 776 28.37 -12.80 21.59
N ASP A 777 28.88 -13.90 21.04
CA ASP A 777 29.64 -13.86 19.78
C ASP A 777 28.86 -13.19 18.64
N ILE A 778 27.57 -13.47 18.47
CA ILE A 778 26.80 -12.85 17.39
C ILE A 778 26.50 -11.38 17.75
N ALA A 779 26.16 -11.12 19.01
CA ALA A 779 25.77 -9.80 19.49
C ALA A 779 26.93 -8.80 19.55
N SER A 780 28.20 -9.24 19.59
CA SER A 780 29.33 -8.36 19.89
C SER A 780 29.49 -7.24 18.85
N PHE A 781 29.38 -7.56 17.56
CA PHE A 781 29.53 -6.57 16.50
C PHE A 781 28.35 -5.58 16.47
N PRO A 782 27.07 -6.02 16.38
CA PRO A 782 25.95 -5.08 16.43
C PRO A 782 25.92 -4.25 17.71
N SER A 783 26.19 -4.85 18.87
CA SER A 783 26.22 -4.14 20.16
C SER A 783 27.24 -2.99 20.13
N ARG A 784 28.51 -3.28 19.79
CA ARG A 784 29.59 -2.28 19.79
C ARG A 784 29.39 -1.23 18.69
N PHE A 785 29.05 -1.66 17.48
CA PHE A 785 29.06 -0.79 16.30
C PHE A 785 27.76 0.00 16.12
N PHE A 786 26.60 -0.60 16.38
CA PHE A 786 25.29 0.04 16.17
C PHE A 786 24.61 0.52 17.45
N TYR A 787 25.00 0.00 18.63
CA TYR A 787 24.35 0.32 19.92
C TYR A 787 25.33 0.72 21.03
N SER A 788 26.52 1.21 20.66
CA SER A 788 27.54 1.75 21.59
C SER A 788 27.93 0.82 22.75
N GLY A 789 27.86 -0.50 22.55
CA GLY A 789 28.21 -1.52 23.54
C GLY A 789 27.17 -1.71 24.65
N THR A 790 25.97 -1.17 24.51
CA THR A 790 24.94 -1.19 25.58
C THR A 790 24.12 -2.49 25.64
N LEU A 791 24.22 -3.37 24.64
CA LEU A 791 23.45 -4.62 24.61
C LEU A 791 24.15 -5.71 25.40
N VAL A 792 23.48 -6.25 26.42
CA VAL A 792 23.97 -7.29 27.32
C VAL A 792 23.10 -8.55 27.26
N ALA A 793 23.68 -9.72 27.48
CA ALA A 793 22.94 -10.97 27.51
C ALA A 793 21.93 -11.01 28.67
N ALA A 794 20.73 -11.52 28.40
CA ALA A 794 19.67 -11.71 29.39
C ALA A 794 19.58 -13.15 29.91
N LYS A 795 20.27 -14.11 29.27
CA LYS A 795 20.17 -15.55 29.55
C LYS A 795 21.54 -16.21 29.56
N GLU A 796 21.71 -17.21 30.42
CA GLU A 796 23.00 -17.91 30.62
C GLU A 796 23.53 -18.59 29.35
N TRP A 797 22.65 -19.19 28.54
CA TRP A 797 23.04 -19.92 27.32
C TRP A 797 23.80 -19.05 26.29
N GLN A 798 23.67 -17.72 26.39
CA GLN A 798 24.28 -16.77 25.47
C GLN A 798 25.80 -16.61 25.67
N SER A 799 26.37 -17.28 26.67
CA SER A 799 27.80 -17.34 26.96
C SER A 799 28.41 -18.74 26.80
N GLU A 800 27.63 -19.72 26.33
CA GLU A 800 28.09 -21.11 26.19
C GLU A 800 29.17 -21.27 25.10
N ALA A 801 30.22 -22.04 25.40
CA ALA A 801 31.21 -22.43 24.39
C ALA A 801 30.56 -23.23 23.25
N TRP A 802 31.12 -23.12 22.04
CA TRP A 802 30.62 -23.83 20.87
C TRP A 802 31.68 -24.76 20.29
N GLN A 803 31.45 -26.06 20.42
CA GLN A 803 32.24 -27.11 19.79
C GLN A 803 31.37 -28.34 19.58
N LEU A 804 31.34 -28.87 18.36
CA LEU A 804 30.65 -30.10 17.99
C LEU A 804 31.65 -31.11 17.39
N ALA A 805 31.32 -32.40 17.44
CA ALA A 805 32.03 -33.45 16.71
C ALA A 805 31.73 -33.37 15.21
N TYR A 806 32.66 -33.81 14.36
CA TYR A 806 32.47 -33.85 12.91
C TYR A 806 33.43 -34.87 12.29
N ASP A 807 33.07 -35.43 11.14
CA ASP A 807 33.70 -36.65 10.63
C ASP A 807 35.01 -36.41 9.88
N SER A 808 35.15 -35.26 9.23
CA SER A 808 36.29 -34.95 8.36
C SER A 808 36.95 -33.63 8.72
N GLU A 809 38.17 -33.69 9.26
CA GLU A 809 39.01 -32.50 9.52
C GLU A 809 39.36 -31.71 8.25
N ASN A 810 39.31 -32.38 7.09
CA ASN A 810 39.59 -31.78 5.79
C ASN A 810 38.36 -31.10 5.16
N ASP A 811 37.15 -31.34 5.67
CA ASP A 811 35.96 -30.63 5.20
C ASP A 811 35.83 -29.27 5.89
N LEU A 812 36.21 -28.22 5.16
CA LEU A 812 36.12 -26.84 5.60
C LEU A 812 34.73 -26.47 6.13
N PHE A 813 33.66 -26.94 5.49
CA PHE A 813 32.29 -26.57 5.84
C PHE A 813 31.85 -27.25 7.13
N GLN A 814 32.08 -28.56 7.27
CA GLN A 814 31.78 -29.27 8.52
C GLN A 814 32.58 -28.72 9.70
N ARG A 815 33.88 -28.49 9.52
CA ARG A 815 34.74 -27.88 10.54
C ARG A 815 34.23 -26.50 10.95
N SER A 816 33.82 -25.67 9.99
CA SER A 816 33.29 -24.34 10.26
C SER A 816 31.98 -24.39 11.05
N VAL A 817 31.06 -25.28 10.67
CA VAL A 817 29.80 -25.51 11.40
C VAL A 817 30.05 -25.98 12.84
N ALA A 818 31.01 -26.89 13.01
CA ALA A 818 31.29 -27.51 14.29
C ALA A 818 32.02 -26.59 15.29
N SER A 819 32.86 -25.67 14.81
CA SER A 819 33.77 -24.89 15.68
C SER A 819 33.48 -23.39 15.72
N ARG A 820 32.60 -22.85 14.88
CA ARG A 820 32.35 -21.40 14.80
C ARG A 820 30.88 -21.04 14.94
N ARG A 821 30.61 -20.00 15.72
CA ARG A 821 29.28 -19.34 15.78
C ARG A 821 29.07 -18.31 14.69
N ARG A 822 30.15 -17.67 14.22
CA ARG A 822 30.11 -16.70 13.14
C ARG A 822 31.29 -16.92 12.21
N LEU A 823 31.04 -16.86 10.91
CA LEU A 823 32.09 -17.02 9.88
C LEU A 823 31.64 -16.39 8.56
N PHE A 824 32.59 -15.81 7.82
CA PHE A 824 32.39 -15.28 6.47
C PHE A 824 33.10 -16.15 5.43
N PHE A 825 32.36 -16.61 4.43
CA PHE A 825 32.86 -17.31 3.25
C PHE A 825 32.99 -16.32 2.09
N SER A 826 34.23 -15.92 1.79
CA SER A 826 34.53 -15.03 0.68
C SER A 826 34.58 -15.78 -0.64
N THR A 827 33.78 -15.32 -1.61
CA THR A 827 33.76 -15.81 -2.99
C THR A 827 34.72 -15.04 -3.92
N GLU A 828 35.56 -14.16 -3.37
CA GLU A 828 36.44 -13.26 -4.15
C GLU A 828 37.44 -13.95 -5.08
N ALA A 829 37.82 -15.20 -4.79
CA ALA A 829 38.73 -15.99 -5.62
C ALA A 829 38.01 -16.98 -6.55
N VAL A 830 36.68 -16.93 -6.61
CA VAL A 830 35.84 -17.79 -7.45
C VAL A 830 35.27 -16.95 -8.60
N ALA A 831 35.29 -17.48 -9.82
CA ALA A 831 34.72 -16.77 -10.96
C ALA A 831 33.21 -16.64 -10.82
N VAL A 832 32.69 -15.41 -10.91
CA VAL A 832 31.25 -15.16 -10.92
C VAL A 832 30.73 -15.46 -12.33
N THR A 833 29.97 -16.54 -12.46
CA THR A 833 29.11 -16.81 -13.59
C THR A 833 27.70 -16.42 -13.18
N SER A 834 27.15 -15.34 -13.73
CA SER A 834 25.75 -14.97 -13.51
C SER A 834 25.16 -14.36 -14.78
N GLY A 835 23.92 -14.72 -15.11
CA GLY A 835 23.16 -14.08 -16.18
C GLY A 835 22.58 -12.72 -15.80
N SER A 836 22.60 -12.34 -14.50
CA SER A 836 22.07 -11.08 -13.98
C SER A 836 22.89 -10.58 -12.79
N ASP A 837 23.07 -9.26 -12.67
CA ASP A 837 23.74 -8.66 -11.51
C ASP A 837 22.97 -8.90 -10.20
N LYS A 838 21.68 -9.25 -10.25
CA LYS A 838 20.83 -9.57 -9.08
C LYS A 838 20.88 -11.05 -8.64
N MET A 839 21.78 -11.85 -9.22
CA MET A 839 21.97 -13.28 -8.90
C MET A 839 23.45 -13.61 -8.72
N ASN A 840 23.76 -14.55 -7.83
CA ASN A 840 25.10 -15.09 -7.64
C ASN A 840 25.04 -16.61 -7.38
N GLU A 841 25.40 -17.38 -8.42
CA GLU A 841 25.42 -18.84 -8.41
C GLU A 841 26.40 -19.44 -7.40
N GLN A 842 27.55 -18.80 -7.20
CA GLN A 842 28.57 -19.29 -6.28
C GLN A 842 28.12 -19.14 -4.83
N GLU A 843 27.52 -18.00 -4.48
CA GLU A 843 26.92 -17.82 -3.15
C GLU A 843 25.80 -18.83 -2.89
N ALA A 844 24.94 -19.10 -3.87
CA ALA A 844 23.89 -20.11 -3.77
C ALA A 844 24.46 -21.53 -3.55
N ALA A 845 25.52 -21.90 -4.28
CA ALA A 845 26.20 -23.18 -4.11
C ALA A 845 26.83 -23.33 -2.71
N VAL A 846 27.45 -22.27 -2.18
CA VAL A 846 28.00 -22.25 -0.81
C VAL A 846 26.90 -22.45 0.23
N ILE A 847 25.74 -21.82 0.05
CA ILE A 847 24.58 -22.01 0.93
C ILE A 847 24.12 -23.47 0.94
N VAL A 848 23.96 -24.11 -0.21
CA VAL A 848 23.57 -25.53 -0.29
C VAL A 848 24.56 -26.42 0.45
N ARG A 849 25.87 -26.20 0.27
CA ARG A 849 26.93 -26.94 0.98
C ARG A 849 26.89 -26.71 2.48
N LEU A 850 26.60 -25.49 2.93
CA LEU A 850 26.44 -25.17 4.34
C LEU A 850 25.24 -25.89 4.95
N VAL A 851 24.10 -25.91 4.25
CA VAL A 851 22.90 -26.62 4.71
C VAL A 851 23.15 -28.12 4.83
N ALA A 852 23.82 -28.73 3.84
CA ALA A 852 24.22 -30.15 3.91
C ALA A 852 25.16 -30.43 5.10
N SER A 853 26.14 -29.55 5.33
CA SER A 853 27.09 -29.67 6.43
C SER A 853 26.42 -29.48 7.80
N LEU A 854 25.48 -28.54 7.90
CA LEU A 854 24.65 -28.34 9.09
C LEU A 854 23.88 -29.60 9.44
N LYS A 855 23.23 -30.22 8.44
CA LYS A 855 22.52 -31.50 8.62
C LYS A 855 23.45 -32.58 9.16
N ALA A 856 24.56 -32.85 8.45
CA ALA A 856 25.51 -33.89 8.83
C ALA A 856 26.08 -33.69 10.24
N VAL A 857 26.61 -32.49 10.53
CA VAL A 857 27.22 -32.19 11.84
C VAL A 857 26.17 -32.24 12.96
N TYR A 858 24.97 -31.69 12.76
CA TYR A 858 23.96 -31.70 13.81
C TYR A 858 23.49 -33.13 14.11
N GLU A 859 23.20 -33.93 13.09
CA GLU A 859 22.77 -35.32 13.24
C GLU A 859 23.85 -36.17 13.93
N ALA A 860 25.13 -36.02 13.56
CA ALA A 860 26.27 -36.68 14.22
C ALA A 860 26.42 -36.32 15.72
N ASN A 861 25.88 -35.16 16.14
CA ASN A 861 25.90 -34.71 17.53
C ASN A 861 24.57 -34.90 18.26
N GLY A 862 23.68 -35.76 17.73
CA GLY A 862 22.38 -36.04 18.34
C GLY A 862 21.42 -34.85 18.34
N ARG A 863 21.65 -33.85 17.49
CA ARG A 863 20.80 -32.66 17.35
C ARG A 863 19.94 -32.83 16.09
N PRO A 864 18.60 -32.81 16.19
CA PRO A 864 17.76 -32.97 15.02
C PRO A 864 17.92 -31.77 14.08
N PHE A 865 18.22 -32.04 12.82
CA PHE A 865 18.13 -31.05 11.75
C PHE A 865 16.66 -30.67 11.53
N ARG A 866 16.35 -29.36 11.60
CA ARG A 866 15.00 -28.84 11.40
C ARG A 866 15.07 -27.58 10.55
N GLY A 867 14.51 -27.62 9.34
CA GLY A 867 14.56 -26.49 8.40
C GLY A 867 13.97 -25.21 8.98
N ASN A 868 12.88 -25.32 9.75
CA ASN A 868 12.24 -24.17 10.41
C ASN A 868 13.14 -23.42 11.43
N ARG A 869 14.27 -23.99 11.83
CA ARG A 869 15.28 -23.35 12.68
C ARG A 869 16.37 -22.61 11.89
N ILE A 870 16.36 -22.71 10.57
CA ILE A 870 17.29 -22.07 9.65
C ILE A 870 16.57 -20.94 8.92
N GLY A 871 17.29 -19.85 8.70
CA GLY A 871 16.86 -18.75 7.86
C GLY A 871 17.94 -18.40 6.85
N ILE A 872 17.53 -18.04 5.64
CA ILE A 872 18.44 -17.54 4.61
C ILE A 872 17.97 -16.15 4.21
N ILE A 873 18.88 -15.19 4.23
CA ILE A 873 18.62 -13.80 3.90
C ILE A 873 19.44 -13.44 2.66
N ALA A 874 18.80 -12.79 1.69
CA ALA A 874 19.47 -12.24 0.51
C ALA A 874 18.79 -10.93 0.08
N PRO A 875 19.52 -9.95 -0.50
CA PRO A 875 18.97 -8.63 -0.81
C PRO A 875 18.06 -8.63 -2.04
N TYR A 876 18.29 -9.54 -2.97
CA TYR A 876 17.55 -9.60 -4.24
C TYR A 876 16.59 -10.78 -4.28
N ARG A 877 15.40 -10.53 -4.81
CA ARG A 877 14.36 -11.55 -4.94
C ARG A 877 14.75 -12.63 -5.96
N ASN A 878 15.50 -12.27 -7.02
CA ASN A 878 16.07 -13.20 -7.99
C ASN A 878 17.08 -14.16 -7.31
N GLN A 879 17.91 -13.66 -6.40
CA GLN A 879 18.83 -14.49 -5.60
C GLN A 879 18.07 -15.44 -4.65
N ILE A 880 17.01 -14.98 -4.00
CA ILE A 880 16.16 -15.83 -3.14
C ILE A 880 15.60 -17.01 -3.93
N ALA A 881 15.07 -16.74 -5.11
CA ALA A 881 14.46 -17.76 -5.94
C ALA A 881 15.51 -18.72 -6.53
N LEU A 882 16.72 -18.23 -6.88
CA LEU A 882 17.85 -19.09 -7.21
C LEU A 882 18.21 -20.04 -6.07
N ILE A 883 18.36 -19.53 -4.84
CA ILE A 883 18.69 -20.34 -3.66
C ILE A 883 17.62 -21.41 -3.42
N LYS A 884 16.34 -21.06 -3.54
CA LYS A 884 15.22 -22.03 -3.43
C LYS A 884 15.35 -23.16 -4.45
N SER A 885 15.63 -22.83 -5.71
CA SER A 885 15.82 -23.83 -6.78
C SER A 885 16.99 -24.77 -6.45
N ARG A 886 18.15 -24.21 -6.08
CA ARG A 886 19.36 -24.99 -5.76
C ARG A 886 19.17 -25.92 -4.57
N LEU A 887 18.42 -25.50 -3.55
CA LEU A 887 18.08 -26.37 -2.41
C LEU A 887 17.14 -27.51 -2.81
N ALA A 888 16.14 -27.24 -3.65
CA ALA A 888 15.24 -28.26 -4.17
C ALA A 888 15.98 -29.29 -5.04
N GLU A 889 16.88 -28.83 -5.91
CA GLU A 889 17.76 -29.68 -6.74
C GLU A 889 18.66 -30.60 -5.90
N ALA A 890 19.18 -30.09 -4.77
CA ALA A 890 20.04 -30.85 -3.88
C ALA A 890 19.31 -31.97 -3.13
N ARG A 891 17.96 -31.97 -3.10
CA ARG A 891 17.11 -32.99 -2.48
C ARG A 891 17.50 -33.30 -1.02
N ILE A 892 17.92 -32.29 -0.27
CA ILE A 892 18.25 -32.41 1.16
C ILE A 892 16.94 -32.43 1.95
N PRO A 893 16.61 -33.52 2.69
CA PRO A 893 15.35 -33.58 3.44
C PRO A 893 15.25 -32.51 4.53
N GLY A 894 14.08 -31.85 4.62
CA GLY A 894 13.80 -30.81 5.62
C GLY A 894 14.22 -29.41 5.20
N THR A 895 14.57 -29.19 3.92
CA THR A 895 14.94 -27.86 3.39
C THR A 895 13.72 -27.04 2.97
N GLU A 896 12.61 -27.70 2.70
CA GLU A 896 11.30 -27.13 2.41
C GLU A 896 10.79 -26.18 3.52
N ASP A 897 11.17 -26.45 4.78
CA ASP A 897 10.79 -25.65 5.94
C ASP A 897 11.73 -24.45 6.21
N ILE A 898 12.78 -24.27 5.40
CA ILE A 898 13.73 -23.16 5.58
C ILE A 898 13.08 -21.86 5.13
N LEU A 899 13.08 -20.85 6.01
CA LEU A 899 12.60 -19.52 5.63
C LEU A 899 13.67 -18.78 4.82
N ILE A 900 13.35 -18.43 3.58
CA ILE A 900 14.25 -17.71 2.65
C ILE A 900 13.55 -16.43 2.19
N ASP A 901 14.06 -15.27 2.60
CA ASP A 901 13.43 -13.97 2.27
C ASP A 901 14.45 -12.80 2.30
N THR A 902 13.99 -11.59 1.96
CA THR A 902 14.79 -10.36 2.06
C THR A 902 14.87 -9.89 3.51
N VAL A 903 15.82 -8.99 3.77
CA VAL A 903 16.01 -8.37 5.10
C VAL A 903 14.72 -7.76 5.62
N GLU A 904 13.98 -7.07 4.76
CA GLU A 904 12.73 -6.37 5.07
C GLU A 904 11.65 -7.32 5.62
N ARG A 905 11.48 -8.49 5.01
CA ARG A 905 10.50 -9.48 5.49
C ARG A 905 11.00 -10.36 6.61
N PHE A 906 12.31 -10.44 6.80
CA PHE A 906 12.90 -11.12 7.93
C PHE A 906 12.80 -10.30 9.24
N GLN A 907 12.42 -9.02 9.18
CA GLN A 907 12.15 -8.23 10.39
C GLN A 907 11.02 -8.85 11.22
N GLY A 908 11.11 -8.73 12.55
CA GLY A 908 10.28 -9.48 13.52
C GLY A 908 10.70 -10.95 13.67
N SER A 909 11.19 -11.59 12.60
CA SER A 909 11.67 -12.98 12.64
C SER A 909 12.99 -13.17 13.38
N GLN A 910 13.24 -14.42 13.76
CA GLN A 910 14.52 -14.92 14.23
C GLN A 910 14.65 -16.42 13.93
N ARG A 911 15.88 -16.92 13.80
CA ARG A 911 16.20 -18.33 13.59
C ARG A 911 17.40 -18.74 14.42
N ASP A 912 17.52 -20.03 14.71
CA ASP A 912 18.69 -20.53 15.44
C ASP A 912 19.96 -20.34 14.59
N ILE A 913 19.84 -20.56 13.28
CA ILE A 913 20.91 -20.39 12.30
C ILE A 913 20.45 -19.41 11.21
N ILE A 914 21.30 -18.44 10.85
CA ILE A 914 21.09 -17.57 9.69
C ILE A 914 22.24 -17.72 8.71
N LEU A 915 21.91 -17.84 7.43
CA LEU A 915 22.83 -17.73 6.30
C LEU A 915 22.52 -16.44 5.56
N LEU A 916 23.49 -15.52 5.42
CA LEU A 916 23.32 -14.26 4.73
C LEU A 916 24.14 -14.26 3.43
N SER A 917 23.46 -14.24 2.28
CA SER A 917 24.07 -13.99 0.96
C SER A 917 24.02 -12.49 0.67
N PHE A 918 25.18 -11.90 0.40
CA PHE A 918 25.28 -10.48 0.05
C PHE A 918 24.96 -10.23 -1.42
N CYS A 919 25.21 -11.19 -2.31
CA CYS A 919 24.94 -11.11 -3.75
C CYS A 919 25.48 -9.82 -4.40
N VAL A 920 26.62 -9.32 -3.92
CA VAL A 920 27.30 -8.15 -4.48
C VAL A 920 28.28 -8.63 -5.54
N ASN A 921 27.91 -8.42 -6.80
CA ASN A 921 28.66 -8.79 -7.99
C ASN A 921 29.46 -7.61 -8.56
N LYS A 922 29.00 -6.37 -8.32
CA LYS A 922 29.57 -5.12 -8.82
C LYS A 922 29.64 -4.05 -7.71
N PRO A 923 30.60 -3.10 -7.76
CA PRO A 923 30.75 -2.08 -6.72
C PRO A 923 29.50 -1.20 -6.50
N TYR A 924 28.82 -0.80 -7.59
CA TYR A 924 27.66 0.10 -7.52
C TYR A 924 26.49 -0.48 -6.70
N GLN A 925 26.40 -1.82 -6.60
CA GLN A 925 25.33 -2.49 -5.85
C GLN A 925 25.37 -2.19 -4.35
N LEU A 926 26.52 -1.75 -3.82
CA LEU A 926 26.66 -1.33 -2.42
C LEU A 926 25.76 -0.14 -2.10
N ASP A 927 25.54 0.77 -3.05
CA ASP A 927 24.69 1.96 -2.86
C ASP A 927 23.22 1.58 -2.63
N PHE A 928 22.79 0.44 -3.17
CA PHE A 928 21.42 -0.09 -3.03
C PHE A 928 21.27 -1.11 -1.91
N LEU A 929 22.36 -1.82 -1.58
CA LEU A 929 22.40 -2.78 -0.48
C LEU A 929 22.27 -2.09 0.87
N CYS A 930 22.91 -0.93 1.02
CA CYS A 930 22.99 -0.21 2.28
C CYS A 930 21.74 0.65 2.53
N ASN A 931 21.31 0.72 3.79
CA ASN A 931 20.34 1.73 4.24
C ASN A 931 20.92 2.49 5.42
N LEU A 932 21.66 3.56 5.11
CA LEU A 932 22.39 4.32 6.12
C LEU A 932 21.47 5.22 6.95
N SER A 933 21.75 5.31 8.25
CA SER A 933 21.23 6.37 9.13
C SER A 933 21.67 7.75 8.63
N HIS A 934 20.99 8.80 9.08
CA HIS A 934 21.31 10.18 8.67
C HIS A 934 22.77 10.58 8.96
N ASP A 935 23.36 10.06 10.02
CA ASP A 935 24.77 10.32 10.37
C ASP A 935 25.77 9.35 9.69
N GLY A 936 25.29 8.45 8.84
CA GLY A 936 26.11 7.50 8.09
C GLY A 936 26.74 6.38 8.92
N LYS A 937 26.41 6.28 10.22
CA LYS A 937 27.08 5.35 11.14
C LYS A 937 26.46 3.96 11.19
N VAL A 938 25.17 3.84 10.89
CA VAL A 938 24.42 2.60 11.00
C VAL A 938 23.89 2.21 9.63
N ASP A 939 24.28 1.03 9.13
CA ASP A 939 23.53 0.38 8.05
C ASP A 939 22.40 -0.43 8.68
N ARG A 940 21.18 0.11 8.55
CA ARG A 940 19.96 -0.43 9.14
C ARG A 940 19.62 -1.82 8.60
N LYS A 941 19.85 -2.06 7.30
CA LYS A 941 19.60 -3.37 6.68
C LYS A 941 20.59 -4.41 7.19
N LEU A 942 21.87 -4.07 7.22
CA LEU A 942 22.90 -4.94 7.77
C LEU A 942 22.63 -5.26 9.25
N ASN A 943 22.30 -4.26 10.06
CA ASN A 943 21.97 -4.46 11.47
C ASN A 943 20.79 -5.43 11.65
N VAL A 944 19.72 -5.29 10.87
CA VAL A 944 18.60 -6.24 10.90
C VAL A 944 19.10 -7.65 10.55
N ALA A 945 19.82 -7.82 9.45
CA ALA A 945 20.30 -9.11 8.96
C ALA A 945 21.19 -9.84 9.99
N LEU A 946 22.17 -9.14 10.56
CA LEU A 946 23.10 -9.71 11.56
C LEU A 946 22.40 -10.13 12.86
N THR A 947 21.28 -9.47 13.20
CA THR A 947 20.59 -9.65 14.48
C THR A 947 19.40 -10.62 14.44
N ARG A 948 19.26 -11.37 13.33
CA ARG A 948 18.25 -12.43 13.17
C ARG A 948 18.70 -13.79 13.75
N ALA A 949 20.00 -13.99 13.91
CA ALA A 949 20.59 -15.27 14.33
C ALA A 949 20.62 -15.41 15.86
N ARG A 950 20.22 -16.58 16.37
CA ARG A 950 20.35 -16.88 17.81
C ARG A 950 21.66 -17.57 18.16
N LYS A 951 22.03 -18.64 17.44
CA LYS A 951 23.14 -19.54 17.79
C LYS A 951 24.30 -19.50 16.81
N GLN A 952 24.02 -19.48 15.50
CA GLN A 952 25.04 -19.40 14.45
C GLN A 952 24.65 -18.43 13.32
N LEU A 953 25.63 -17.72 12.77
CA LEU A 953 25.52 -16.75 11.68
C LEU A 953 26.61 -17.00 10.63
N PHE A 954 26.25 -17.44 9.44
CA PHE A 954 27.18 -17.59 8.34
C PHE A 954 26.93 -16.51 7.29
N LEU A 955 27.99 -15.83 6.89
CA LEU A 955 27.98 -14.74 5.92
C LEU A 955 28.65 -15.23 4.63
N ILE A 956 28.08 -14.90 3.48
CA ILE A 956 28.55 -15.35 2.17
C ILE A 956 28.55 -14.15 1.23
N GLY A 957 29.67 -13.89 0.57
CA GLY A 957 29.76 -12.80 -0.41
C GLY A 957 31.16 -12.55 -0.94
N ASN A 958 31.30 -11.60 -1.85
CA ASN A 958 32.61 -11.19 -2.35
C ASN A 958 33.29 -10.22 -1.37
N GLY A 959 34.23 -10.71 -0.57
CA GLY A 959 34.93 -9.92 0.45
C GLY A 959 35.66 -8.71 -0.12
N ALA A 960 36.31 -8.85 -1.27
CA ALA A 960 37.00 -7.75 -1.94
C ALA A 960 36.06 -6.60 -2.34
N LEU A 961 34.86 -6.92 -2.87
CA LEU A 961 33.87 -5.89 -3.21
C LEU A 961 33.25 -5.25 -1.97
N LEU A 962 32.88 -6.05 -0.96
CA LEU A 962 32.28 -5.54 0.28
C LEU A 962 33.24 -4.59 1.03
N ARG A 963 34.56 -4.82 0.96
CA ARG A 963 35.56 -3.92 1.57
C ARG A 963 35.54 -2.50 1.01
N ASN A 964 34.93 -2.25 -0.14
CA ASN A 964 34.78 -0.91 -0.69
C ASN A 964 33.83 -0.03 0.14
N HIS A 965 32.98 -0.62 1.00
CA HIS A 965 32.12 0.14 1.92
C HIS A 965 32.69 0.11 3.36
N PRO A 966 32.86 1.27 4.06
CA PRO A 966 33.52 1.34 5.37
C PRO A 966 32.91 0.46 6.47
N ILE A 967 31.57 0.38 6.54
CA ILE A 967 30.85 -0.45 7.53
C ILE A 967 31.12 -1.95 7.30
N TYR A 968 31.13 -2.37 6.04
CA TYR A 968 31.36 -3.77 5.68
C TYR A 968 32.83 -4.15 5.88
N ALA A 969 33.77 -3.25 5.54
CA ALA A 969 35.18 -3.43 5.90
C ALA A 969 35.35 -3.64 7.42
N SER A 970 34.69 -2.81 8.24
CA SER A 970 34.72 -2.94 9.70
C SER A 970 34.14 -4.27 10.20
N LEU A 971 33.07 -4.78 9.56
CA LEU A 971 32.52 -6.11 9.85
C LEU A 971 33.51 -7.22 9.51
N LEU A 972 34.14 -7.15 8.33
CA LEU A 972 35.10 -8.17 7.89
C LEU A 972 36.37 -8.17 8.76
N ASP A 973 36.80 -7.00 9.22
CA ASP A 973 37.94 -6.87 10.12
C ASP A 973 37.62 -7.39 11.54
N ASP A 974 36.40 -7.18 12.05
CA ASP A 974 35.95 -7.75 13.34
C ASP A 974 35.95 -9.28 13.35
N LEU A 975 35.71 -9.91 12.20
CA LEU A 975 35.70 -11.37 12.09
C LEU A 975 37.11 -11.97 12.25
N GLY A 976 38.17 -11.25 11.85
CA GLY A 976 39.56 -11.71 11.95
C GLY A 976 39.76 -13.14 11.41
N SER A 977 40.10 -14.09 12.29
CA SER A 977 40.29 -15.52 11.93
C SER A 977 39.02 -16.25 11.44
N ALA A 978 37.86 -15.61 11.55
CA ALA A 978 36.58 -16.11 11.06
C ALA A 978 36.22 -15.57 9.66
N PHE A 979 37.20 -15.04 8.92
CA PHE A 979 37.10 -14.71 7.50
C PHE A 979 37.85 -15.76 6.68
N VAL A 980 37.17 -16.44 5.75
CA VAL A 980 37.74 -17.53 4.94
C VAL A 980 37.54 -17.25 3.47
N ILE A 981 38.62 -17.27 2.69
CA ILE A 981 38.58 -17.16 1.23
C ILE A 981 38.40 -18.55 0.63
N LEU A 982 37.31 -18.74 -0.12
CA LEU A 982 37.08 -19.97 -0.87
C LEU A 982 37.98 -20.00 -2.12
N LYS A 983 38.75 -21.07 -2.26
CA LYS A 983 39.57 -21.33 -3.44
C LYS A 983 38.78 -22.22 -4.42
N LYS A 984 39.12 -22.11 -5.71
CA LYS A 984 38.56 -22.98 -6.78
C LYS A 984 38.75 -24.45 -6.48
#